data_AF-A0A255SU42-F1
#
_entry.id   AF-A0A255SU42-F1
#
_cell.length_a   1.000
_cell.length_b   1.000
_cell.length_c   1.000
_cell.angle_alpha   90.00
_cell.angle_beta   90.00
_cell.angle_gamma   90.00
#
_symmetry.space_group_name_H-M   'P 1'
#
loop_
_entity.id
_entity.type
_entity.pdbx_description
1 polymer ?
#
loop_
_entity_poly.entity_id
_entity_poly.type
_entity_poly.pdbx_seq_one_letter_code
_entity_poly.pdbx_strand_id
1 'polypeptide(L)'
;MKRNKIYAWMAAALTFAACSTNDIADITANDADNIVNIASVTRSGEGGTATSTMTAPFHLVNVTQQTNYGWKCEADYTFTYDSNSSTGQYARKDGDLVVWCNIKSDNSSEQMVANEFQAFSPLRTVANEASYTTFQILPDQSTAEKLAAADWMTATTTSTKAAATDGLSLNFVHKNAKLHFNVTLKGDVAALTVNDNTAALTSNNFKVLGAITPYYNSTGNSKTIEAIVKPKDYSESGTNLIELSINIDENTSETLAVPFPSGLSELSPGKQYNFNLVIGHNAATISSVSVTDWNNSSIDLGGHDDALTIPYVTFTSNEEVGFKMESFNNYTISGLEYSVNNGNWTSISGSGMSEAVTFGGTKGNLRLRGKNLYGTATNEFSWSNISFSSNETNAKVACTGDIRTLLDYSNYKNVNTSNARFCNLFNNCNELTSAPELPAETLAYQCYYRMFYGCTALTTAPELPAKTLAEYCYYGMFLGCTALTTAPELPAETLAKSCYNGMFGFCTSLTKSPELKAEKLYDYCYSYMFEFCTSLTKAPELKAETLTSNCCSYMFYGCTALTTAPELKATTLAEKCYSYMFNGCTKLKSVTMLATDVSANQCLYNWLGGSAGTEASSRTLTVANQAAYNAIKNNLPDIWQSGEGKATVIYKDGNTQ
;
A
#
# COMPACT_ATOMS: atom_id res chain seq x y z
N MET A 1 -25.31 10.22 5.88
CA MET A 1 -25.60 9.17 6.89
C MET A 1 -24.50 8.14 6.81
N LYS A 2 -23.67 8.04 7.85
CA LYS A 2 -22.51 7.14 7.93
C LYS A 2 -23.02 5.69 8.04
N ARG A 3 -22.62 4.81 7.14
CA ARG A 3 -22.83 3.36 7.31
C ARG A 3 -21.70 2.85 8.21
N ASN A 4 -22.04 2.57 9.46
CA ASN A 4 -21.19 1.83 10.40
C ASN A 4 -20.92 0.43 9.82
N LYS A 5 -19.71 -0.09 10.06
CA LYS A 5 -19.17 -1.34 9.50
C LYS A 5 -19.83 -2.57 10.11
N ILE A 6 -20.31 -3.45 9.25
CA ILE A 6 -20.96 -4.73 9.54
C ILE A 6 -19.88 -5.75 9.90
N TYR A 7 -19.89 -6.23 11.13
CA TYR A 7 -19.26 -7.48 11.54
C TYR A 7 -20.31 -8.59 11.45
N ALA A 8 -19.87 -9.77 11.01
CA ALA A 8 -20.67 -10.94 10.68
C ALA A 8 -21.55 -10.77 9.42
N TRP A 9 -21.02 -11.22 8.28
CA TRP A 9 -21.83 -11.99 7.33
C TRP A 9 -21.67 -13.46 7.74
N MET A 10 -22.63 -14.02 8.47
CA MET A 10 -22.62 -15.45 8.81
C MET A 10 -23.37 -16.21 7.71
N ALA A 11 -22.70 -16.38 6.57
CA ALA A 11 -23.20 -17.22 5.50
C ALA A 11 -22.94 -18.71 5.80
N ALA A 12 -23.98 -19.52 5.57
CA ALA A 12 -24.07 -20.98 5.65
C ALA A 12 -24.26 -21.58 7.04
N ALA A 13 -25.49 -22.06 7.31
CA ALA A 13 -25.85 -23.14 8.24
C ALA A 13 -24.87 -23.38 9.40
N LEU A 14 -24.77 -22.41 10.30
CA LEU A 14 -24.00 -22.58 11.53
C LEU A 14 -24.90 -23.23 12.58
N THR A 15 -24.69 -24.52 12.84
CA THR A 15 -24.91 -25.02 14.18
C THR A 15 -23.92 -24.29 15.07
N PHE A 16 -24.38 -23.25 15.77
CA PHE A 16 -23.62 -22.60 16.82
C PHE A 16 -23.27 -23.67 17.87
N ALA A 17 -22.10 -24.29 17.82
CA ALA A 17 -21.57 -24.95 19.01
C ALA A 17 -21.08 -23.84 19.96
N ALA A 18 -22.04 -23.17 20.58
CA ALA A 18 -21.80 -22.37 21.77
C ALA A 18 -21.50 -23.38 22.89
N CYS A 19 -20.33 -23.27 23.51
CA CYS A 19 -20.22 -23.68 24.91
C CYS A 19 -20.99 -22.63 25.72
N SER A 20 -22.31 -22.78 25.84
CA SER A 20 -23.08 -22.04 26.85
C SER A 20 -22.59 -22.50 28.22
N THR A 21 -21.76 -21.71 28.88
CA THR A 21 -21.41 -22.01 30.27
C THR A 21 -22.48 -21.52 31.25
N ASN A 22 -23.41 -20.67 30.82
CA ASN A 22 -24.52 -20.18 31.63
C ASN A 22 -25.82 -20.25 30.80
N ASP A 23 -26.80 -20.98 31.32
CA ASP A 23 -28.19 -21.20 30.87
C ASP A 23 -28.53 -21.03 29.37
N ILE A 24 -28.70 -22.17 28.70
CA ILE A 24 -29.47 -22.24 27.46
C ILE A 24 -30.95 -22.10 27.84
N ALA A 25 -31.43 -20.85 27.93
CA ALA A 25 -32.83 -20.44 28.04
C ALA A 25 -33.78 -21.56 28.47
N ASP A 26 -34.09 -21.61 29.76
CA ASP A 26 -35.16 -22.45 30.28
C ASP A 26 -36.45 -22.16 29.49
N ILE A 27 -36.98 -23.20 28.83
CA ILE A 27 -38.19 -23.19 28.00
C ILE A 27 -39.44 -22.77 28.80
N THR A 28 -39.35 -22.69 30.13
CA THR A 28 -40.46 -22.36 31.03
C THR A 28 -40.76 -20.85 31.17
N ALA A 29 -40.20 -20.01 30.29
CA ALA A 29 -40.48 -18.57 30.19
C ALA A 29 -39.94 -17.71 31.36
N ASN A 30 -38.92 -18.18 32.06
CA ASN A 30 -38.45 -17.54 33.30
C ASN A 30 -36.92 -17.37 33.41
N ASP A 31 -36.24 -17.18 32.29
CA ASP A 31 -34.80 -16.88 32.29
C ASP A 31 -34.56 -15.38 32.01
N ALA A 32 -34.10 -14.67 33.03
CA ALA A 32 -33.84 -13.24 32.99
C ALA A 32 -32.62 -12.88 32.11
N ASP A 33 -31.75 -13.85 31.84
CA ASP A 33 -30.38 -13.60 31.41
C ASP A 33 -30.11 -14.10 29.98
N ASN A 34 -31.11 -14.12 29.09
CA ASN A 34 -31.09 -14.57 27.68
C ASN A 34 -29.90 -14.07 26.81
N ILE A 35 -28.69 -14.54 27.15
CA ILE A 35 -27.37 -14.06 26.72
C ILE A 35 -26.67 -15.26 26.11
N VAL A 36 -26.28 -15.13 24.84
CA VAL A 36 -25.51 -16.17 24.15
C VAL A 36 -24.05 -15.72 24.08
N ASN A 37 -23.16 -16.53 24.69
CA ASN A 37 -21.72 -16.37 24.55
C ASN A 37 -21.27 -16.94 23.21
N ILE A 38 -20.79 -16.09 22.32
CA ILE A 38 -20.26 -16.49 21.02
C ILE A 38 -18.74 -16.53 21.11
N ALA A 39 -18.20 -17.75 21.34
CA ALA A 39 -16.77 -17.98 21.59
C ALA A 39 -16.10 -18.97 20.60
N SER A 40 -16.90 -19.69 19.81
CA SER A 40 -16.43 -20.67 18.82
C SER A 40 -17.40 -20.78 17.64
N VAL A 41 -16.87 -21.16 16.48
CA VAL A 41 -17.63 -21.36 15.23
C VAL A 41 -17.41 -22.81 14.79
N THR A 42 -18.48 -23.53 14.42
CA THR A 42 -18.40 -24.91 13.92
C THR A 42 -18.65 -24.92 12.44
N ARG A 43 -17.68 -25.42 11.65
CA ARG A 43 -17.84 -25.53 10.20
C ARG A 43 -18.57 -26.83 9.87
N SER A 44 -19.69 -26.78 9.16
CA SER A 44 -20.27 -27.95 8.49
C SER A 44 -19.84 -27.95 7.02
N GLY A 45 -18.78 -28.69 6.71
CA GLY A 45 -18.35 -29.02 5.35
C GLY A 45 -18.15 -30.53 5.22
N GLU A 46 -18.49 -31.08 4.07
CA GLU A 46 -18.49 -32.51 3.73
C GLU A 46 -17.32 -33.29 4.37
N GLY A 47 -17.62 -34.09 5.41
CA GLY A 47 -16.70 -35.12 5.93
C GLY A 47 -16.02 -34.88 7.28
N GLY A 48 -16.30 -33.81 8.04
CA GLY A 48 -15.85 -33.71 9.43
C GLY A 48 -16.18 -32.40 10.15
N THR A 49 -16.59 -32.48 11.42
CA THR A 49 -16.83 -31.34 12.32
C THR A 49 -15.51 -30.86 12.94
N ALA A 50 -14.96 -29.75 12.44
CA ALA A 50 -13.86 -29.04 13.08
C ALA A 50 -14.39 -27.76 13.77
N THR A 51 -14.13 -27.64 15.07
CA THR A 51 -14.50 -26.48 15.90
C THR A 51 -13.29 -25.55 16.01
N SER A 52 -13.44 -24.27 15.64
CA SER A 52 -12.38 -23.26 15.78
C SER A 52 -12.78 -22.18 16.78
N THR A 53 -11.83 -21.78 17.63
CA THR A 53 -12.00 -20.71 18.63
C THR A 53 -11.97 -19.35 17.94
N MET A 54 -12.89 -18.45 18.32
CA MET A 54 -12.91 -17.10 17.77
C MET A 54 -11.77 -16.24 18.33
N THR A 55 -11.17 -15.42 17.47
CA THR A 55 -10.11 -14.46 17.81
C THR A 55 -10.63 -13.26 18.62
N ALA A 56 -11.93 -12.95 18.52
CA ALA A 56 -12.60 -11.91 19.30
C ALA A 56 -14.01 -12.38 19.71
N PRO A 57 -14.15 -13.04 20.87
CA PRO A 57 -15.45 -13.49 21.36
C PRO A 57 -16.34 -12.30 21.78
N PHE A 58 -17.66 -12.49 21.72
CA PHE A 58 -18.62 -11.46 22.08
C PHE A 58 -19.90 -12.04 22.69
N HIS A 59 -20.63 -11.19 23.41
CA HIS A 59 -21.97 -11.46 23.92
C HIS A 59 -23.00 -11.02 22.91
N LEU A 60 -24.03 -11.84 22.69
CA LEU A 60 -25.22 -11.47 21.92
C LEU A 60 -26.46 -11.63 22.81
N VAL A 61 -27.28 -10.59 22.86
CA VAL A 61 -28.50 -10.53 23.67
C VAL A 61 -29.66 -10.16 22.78
N ASN A 62 -30.73 -10.96 22.79
CA ASN A 62 -32.00 -10.56 22.19
C ASN A 62 -32.82 -9.81 23.25
N VAL A 63 -32.84 -8.48 23.16
CA VAL A 63 -33.52 -7.62 24.15
C VAL A 63 -35.04 -7.59 23.95
N THR A 64 -35.53 -7.98 22.78
CA THR A 64 -36.98 -8.11 22.53
C THR A 64 -37.62 -9.19 23.40
N GLN A 65 -36.87 -10.23 23.76
CA GLN A 65 -37.32 -11.25 24.71
C GLN A 65 -37.51 -10.69 26.12
N GLN A 66 -36.54 -9.89 26.58
CA GLN A 66 -36.54 -9.32 27.94
C GLN A 66 -37.70 -8.35 28.15
N THR A 67 -38.05 -7.58 27.12
CA THR A 67 -39.15 -6.59 27.20
C THR A 67 -40.54 -7.19 27.03
N ASN A 68 -40.66 -8.42 26.51
CA ASN A 68 -41.93 -9.07 26.20
C ASN A 68 -42.07 -10.43 26.91
N TYR A 69 -41.99 -10.36 28.25
CA TYR A 69 -42.10 -11.51 29.14
C TYR A 69 -43.39 -12.31 28.87
N GLY A 70 -43.25 -13.58 28.46
CA GLY A 70 -44.37 -14.49 28.14
C GLY A 70 -44.60 -14.80 26.65
N TRP A 71 -43.78 -14.27 25.74
CA TRP A 71 -43.85 -14.61 24.31
C TRP A 71 -43.18 -15.95 23.98
N LYS A 72 -43.75 -16.71 23.04
CA LYS A 72 -43.18 -18.00 22.60
C LYS A 72 -41.99 -17.74 21.67
N CYS A 73 -40.78 -18.02 22.15
CA CYS A 73 -39.56 -17.91 21.36
C CYS A 73 -39.33 -19.22 20.60
N GLU A 74 -38.83 -19.14 19.37
CA GLU A 74 -38.61 -20.31 18.50
C GLU A 74 -37.11 -20.66 18.49
N ALA A 75 -36.72 -21.77 19.14
CA ALA A 75 -35.82 -22.71 18.48
C ALA A 75 -36.67 -23.51 17.50
N ASP A 76 -36.11 -24.10 16.46
CA ASP A 76 -36.90 -24.97 15.58
C ASP A 76 -37.43 -26.18 16.39
N TYR A 77 -38.64 -26.05 16.96
CA TYR A 77 -39.29 -27.04 17.79
C TYR A 77 -40.09 -27.99 16.91
N THR A 78 -40.00 -29.28 17.17
CA THR A 78 -41.01 -30.23 16.68
C THR A 78 -42.18 -30.26 17.66
N PHE A 79 -43.39 -29.98 17.18
CA PHE A 79 -44.62 -30.19 17.94
C PHE A 79 -45.00 -31.66 17.85
N THR A 80 -44.93 -32.37 18.97
CA THR A 80 -45.37 -33.77 19.03
C THR A 80 -46.71 -33.82 19.75
N TYR A 81 -47.74 -34.26 19.06
CA TYR A 81 -49.04 -34.51 19.67
C TYR A 81 -49.05 -35.92 20.24
N ASP A 82 -49.05 -36.05 21.57
CA ASP A 82 -49.30 -37.32 22.23
C ASP A 82 -50.82 -37.56 22.28
N SER A 83 -51.28 -38.55 21.52
CA SER A 83 -52.69 -38.93 21.44
C SER A 83 -53.26 -39.45 22.77
N ASN A 84 -52.41 -39.74 23.77
CA ASN A 84 -52.84 -40.34 25.03
C ASN A 84 -52.96 -39.36 26.20
N SER A 85 -52.45 -38.12 26.11
CA SER A 85 -52.41 -37.17 27.24
C SER A 85 -53.20 -35.87 27.05
N SER A 86 -53.79 -35.62 25.87
CA SER A 86 -54.52 -34.36 25.56
C SER A 86 -53.72 -33.07 25.71
N THR A 87 -52.40 -33.16 25.93
CA THR A 87 -51.50 -32.01 26.10
C THR A 87 -50.34 -32.14 25.11
N GLY A 88 -50.28 -31.25 24.12
CA GLY A 88 -49.13 -31.19 23.21
C GLY A 88 -47.90 -30.66 23.93
N GLN A 89 -46.73 -31.25 23.67
CA GLN A 89 -45.44 -30.76 24.15
C GLN A 89 -44.54 -30.37 22.97
N TYR A 90 -43.80 -29.27 23.13
CA TYR A 90 -42.77 -28.84 22.20
C TYR A 90 -41.43 -29.43 22.67
N ALA A 91 -40.76 -30.21 21.82
CA ALA A 91 -39.42 -30.74 22.09
C ALA A 91 -38.40 -30.05 21.18
N ARG A 92 -37.21 -29.72 21.71
CA ARG A 92 -36.09 -29.20 20.90
C ARG A 92 -35.53 -30.31 20.00
N LYS A 93 -35.05 -29.92 18.82
CA LYS A 93 -34.09 -30.73 18.07
C LYS A 93 -32.71 -30.58 18.71
N ASP A 94 -31.95 -31.66 18.82
CA ASP A 94 -30.58 -31.60 19.34
C ASP A 94 -29.71 -30.69 18.46
N GLY A 95 -29.05 -29.70 19.07
CA GLY A 95 -28.13 -28.78 18.41
C GLY A 95 -28.68 -27.41 18.01
N ASP A 96 -29.98 -27.15 18.21
CA ASP A 96 -30.62 -25.88 17.84
C ASP A 96 -30.64 -24.88 19.03
N LEU A 97 -30.06 -23.69 18.83
CA LEU A 97 -30.10 -22.60 19.81
C LEU A 97 -31.33 -21.70 19.57
N VAL A 98 -31.99 -21.27 20.65
CA VAL A 98 -33.10 -20.30 20.60
C VAL A 98 -32.51 -18.89 20.48
N VAL A 99 -32.72 -18.19 19.36
CA VAL A 99 -32.25 -16.80 19.17
C VAL A 99 -33.40 -15.83 18.83
N TRP A 100 -34.57 -16.33 18.43
CA TRP A 100 -35.66 -15.51 17.88
C TRP A 100 -36.94 -15.58 18.72
N CYS A 101 -37.55 -14.43 18.99
CA CYS A 101 -38.88 -14.32 19.59
C CYS A 101 -39.95 -14.19 18.50
N ASN A 102 -41.05 -14.94 18.62
CA ASN A 102 -42.23 -14.85 17.74
C ASN A 102 -43.50 -14.60 18.57
N ILE A 103 -44.55 -14.00 17.96
CA ILE A 103 -45.88 -13.94 18.58
C ILE A 103 -46.69 -15.15 18.14
N LYS A 104 -47.13 -15.96 19.11
CA LYS A 104 -48.16 -16.98 18.90
C LYS A 104 -49.37 -16.61 19.76
N SER A 105 -50.36 -15.94 19.17
CA SER A 105 -51.69 -15.90 19.79
C SER A 105 -52.34 -17.25 19.54
N ASP A 106 -53.13 -17.76 20.49
CA ASP A 106 -53.73 -19.10 20.36
C ASP A 106 -54.75 -19.22 19.21
N ASN A 107 -54.99 -18.16 18.42
CA ASN A 107 -55.92 -18.15 17.27
C ASN A 107 -55.53 -17.21 16.11
N SER A 108 -54.24 -16.97 15.84
CA SER A 108 -53.84 -16.27 14.61
C SER A 108 -52.50 -16.76 14.03
N SER A 109 -52.36 -16.64 12.71
CA SER A 109 -51.13 -16.90 11.95
C SER A 109 -49.90 -16.22 12.56
N GLU A 110 -48.73 -16.88 12.52
CA GLU A 110 -47.43 -16.34 12.92
C GLU A 110 -47.26 -14.88 12.45
N GLN A 111 -47.11 -13.95 13.40
CA GLN A 111 -46.59 -12.62 13.09
C GLN A 111 -45.09 -12.63 13.31
N MET A 112 -44.35 -12.49 12.21
CA MET A 112 -42.90 -12.28 12.20
C MET A 112 -42.58 -10.93 12.86
N VAL A 113 -42.22 -10.94 14.14
CA VAL A 113 -41.82 -9.72 14.85
C VAL A 113 -40.35 -9.41 14.63
N ALA A 114 -40.06 -8.12 14.51
CA ALA A 114 -38.69 -7.63 14.48
C ALA A 114 -38.07 -7.81 15.87
N ASN A 115 -36.94 -8.50 15.94
CA ASN A 115 -36.15 -8.73 17.13
C ASN A 115 -34.98 -7.76 17.14
N GLU A 116 -34.81 -7.04 18.25
CA GLU A 116 -33.65 -6.21 18.53
C GLU A 116 -32.59 -7.02 19.26
N PHE A 117 -31.37 -6.93 18.73
CA PHE A 117 -30.19 -7.59 19.26
C PHE A 117 -29.17 -6.56 19.70
N GLN A 118 -28.58 -6.79 20.86
CA GLN A 118 -27.46 -6.04 21.38
C GLN A 118 -26.27 -6.97 21.53
N ALA A 119 -25.10 -6.53 21.07
CA ALA A 119 -23.87 -7.28 21.21
C ALA A 119 -22.77 -6.42 21.80
N PHE A 120 -21.87 -7.03 22.57
CA PHE A 120 -20.70 -6.36 23.13
C PHE A 120 -19.50 -7.28 23.24
N SER A 121 -18.31 -6.69 23.10
CA SER A 121 -17.01 -7.35 23.22
C SER A 121 -16.07 -6.44 24.02
N PRO A 122 -15.12 -6.95 24.81
CA PRO A 122 -14.82 -8.37 25.06
C PRO A 122 -15.87 -9.06 25.94
N LEU A 123 -15.68 -10.36 26.19
CA LEU A 123 -16.48 -11.07 27.18
C LEU A 123 -16.33 -10.44 28.57
N ARG A 124 -17.44 -10.40 29.32
CA ARG A 124 -17.46 -9.93 30.72
C ARG A 124 -16.51 -10.75 31.59
N THR A 125 -15.69 -10.04 32.33
CA THR A 125 -14.89 -10.54 33.47
C THR A 125 -15.21 -9.68 34.69
N VAL A 126 -14.83 -10.14 35.88
CA VAL A 126 -14.92 -9.33 37.11
C VAL A 126 -14.09 -8.04 37.02
N ALA A 127 -13.04 -8.02 36.19
CA ALA A 127 -12.14 -6.87 36.06
C ALA A 127 -12.64 -5.82 35.08
N ASN A 128 -13.28 -6.23 33.98
CA ASN A 128 -13.75 -5.30 32.94
C ASN A 128 -15.24 -4.92 33.08
N GLU A 129 -16.04 -5.70 33.83
CA GLU A 129 -17.50 -5.53 33.95
C GLU A 129 -18.22 -5.27 32.62
N ALA A 130 -17.71 -5.84 31.51
CA ALA A 130 -18.18 -5.53 30.17
C ALA A 130 -19.68 -5.86 30.01
N SER A 131 -20.43 -4.92 29.47
CA SER A 131 -21.81 -5.05 29.03
C SER A 131 -22.05 -4.20 27.78
N TYR A 132 -23.30 -4.14 27.30
CA TYR A 132 -23.66 -3.21 26.24
C TYR A 132 -23.52 -1.73 26.65
N THR A 133 -23.63 -1.42 27.94
CA THR A 133 -23.65 -0.03 28.45
C THR A 133 -22.51 0.32 29.41
N THR A 134 -21.79 -0.68 29.92
CA THR A 134 -20.75 -0.51 30.93
C THR A 134 -19.46 -1.22 30.56
N PHE A 135 -18.33 -0.60 30.90
CA PHE A 135 -17.00 -1.20 30.80
C PHE A 135 -16.00 -0.45 31.70
N GLN A 136 -15.18 -1.21 32.42
CA GLN A 136 -14.06 -0.71 33.20
C GLN A 136 -12.78 -0.87 32.38
N ILE A 137 -12.07 0.25 32.13
CA ILE A 137 -10.75 0.23 31.49
C ILE A 137 -9.79 -0.58 32.34
N LEU A 138 -9.18 -1.59 31.74
CA LEU A 138 -8.15 -2.40 32.37
C LEU A 138 -6.84 -1.58 32.49
N PRO A 139 -6.28 -1.42 33.69
CA PRO A 139 -5.02 -0.67 33.88
C PRO A 139 -3.81 -1.38 33.26
N ASP A 140 -3.81 -2.71 33.21
CA ASP A 140 -2.72 -3.49 32.62
C ASP A 140 -3.06 -3.87 31.18
N GLN A 141 -2.38 -3.22 30.22
CA GLN A 141 -2.48 -3.47 28.79
C GLN A 141 -1.12 -3.87 28.21
N SER A 142 -0.24 -4.42 29.05
CA SER A 142 1.18 -4.63 28.76
C SER A 142 1.50 -5.63 27.64
N THR A 143 0.53 -6.41 27.18
CA THR A 143 0.65 -7.39 26.09
C THR A 143 -0.43 -7.15 25.04
N ALA A 144 -0.26 -7.72 23.83
CA ALA A 144 -1.24 -7.60 22.75
C ALA A 144 -2.62 -8.12 23.15
N GLU A 145 -2.69 -9.22 23.92
CA GLU A 145 -3.93 -9.82 24.42
C GLU A 145 -4.61 -8.92 25.46
N LYS A 146 -3.83 -8.32 26.37
CA LYS A 146 -4.35 -7.41 27.39
C LYS A 146 -4.82 -6.08 26.79
N LEU A 147 -4.11 -5.59 25.78
CA LEU A 147 -4.54 -4.44 24.97
C LEU A 147 -5.86 -4.77 24.26
N ALA A 148 -5.96 -5.92 23.58
CA ALA A 148 -7.20 -6.33 22.93
C ALA A 148 -8.37 -6.47 23.93
N ALA A 149 -8.10 -6.97 25.15
CA ALA A 149 -9.10 -7.04 26.22
C ALA A 149 -9.57 -5.67 26.75
N ALA A 150 -8.88 -4.57 26.42
CA ALA A 150 -9.31 -3.21 26.72
C ALA A 150 -10.20 -2.58 25.62
N ASP A 151 -10.33 -3.24 24.46
CA ASP A 151 -11.13 -2.75 23.32
C ASP A 151 -12.61 -3.05 23.49
N TRP A 152 -13.29 -2.16 24.20
CA TRP A 152 -14.74 -2.25 24.36
C TRP A 152 -15.47 -1.77 23.11
N MET A 153 -16.24 -2.69 22.52
CA MET A 153 -17.06 -2.44 21.36
C MET A 153 -18.50 -2.89 21.61
N THR A 154 -19.46 -2.18 21.01
CA THR A 154 -20.86 -2.61 21.03
C THR A 154 -21.50 -2.54 19.65
N ALA A 155 -22.45 -3.41 19.38
CA ALA A 155 -23.26 -3.44 18.18
C ALA A 155 -24.74 -3.56 18.54
N THR A 156 -25.62 -2.95 17.74
CA THR A 156 -27.06 -3.24 17.78
C THR A 156 -27.55 -3.51 16.38
N THR A 157 -28.56 -4.37 16.25
CA THR A 157 -29.24 -4.63 15.00
C THR A 157 -30.69 -5.04 15.26
N THR A 158 -31.54 -4.83 14.28
CA THR A 158 -32.95 -5.24 14.35
C THR A 158 -33.27 -6.05 13.09
N SER A 159 -33.75 -7.26 13.25
CA SER A 159 -34.10 -8.14 12.12
C SER A 159 -35.30 -9.02 12.45
N THR A 160 -35.95 -9.57 11.42
CA THR A 160 -36.83 -10.73 11.56
C THR A 160 -36.08 -12.00 11.19
N LYS A 161 -36.54 -13.18 11.65
CA LYS A 161 -35.96 -14.48 11.27
C LYS A 161 -35.97 -14.67 9.75
N ALA A 162 -37.08 -14.32 9.11
CA ALA A 162 -37.23 -14.41 7.65
C ALA A 162 -36.31 -13.46 6.87
N ALA A 163 -35.89 -12.33 7.44
CA ALA A 163 -34.98 -11.39 6.80
C ALA A 163 -33.50 -11.72 7.03
N ALA A 164 -33.18 -12.55 8.03
CA ALA A 164 -31.82 -12.96 8.38
C ALA A 164 -31.43 -14.28 7.72
N THR A 165 -31.74 -14.45 6.42
CA THR A 165 -31.46 -15.68 5.66
C THR A 165 -29.98 -16.02 5.58
N ASP A 166 -29.13 -14.99 5.60
CA ASP A 166 -27.66 -15.09 5.56
C ASP A 166 -27.00 -14.70 6.90
N GLY A 167 -27.76 -14.78 8.00
CA GLY A 167 -27.32 -14.47 9.36
C GLY A 167 -27.61 -13.03 9.82
N LEU A 168 -27.20 -12.72 11.06
CA LEU A 168 -27.34 -11.40 11.69
C LEU A 168 -26.13 -10.51 11.40
N SER A 169 -26.40 -9.30 10.92
CA SER A 169 -25.40 -8.27 10.66
C SER A 169 -25.21 -7.38 11.90
N LEU A 170 -24.02 -7.38 12.50
CA LEU A 170 -23.70 -6.66 13.74
C LEU A 170 -22.65 -5.57 13.52
N ASN A 171 -23.04 -4.31 13.62
CA ASN A 171 -22.10 -3.20 13.44
C ASN A 171 -21.38 -2.79 14.74
N PHE A 172 -20.26 -3.44 15.08
CA PHE A 172 -19.48 -3.06 16.27
C PHE A 172 -18.82 -1.68 16.12
N VAL A 173 -18.99 -0.87 17.16
CA VAL A 173 -18.44 0.48 17.29
C VAL A 173 -17.62 0.54 18.58
N HIS A 174 -16.37 0.98 18.46
CA HIS A 174 -15.49 1.25 19.61
C HIS A 174 -16.09 2.31 20.52
N LYS A 175 -16.12 2.00 21.81
CA LYS A 175 -16.59 2.90 22.86
C LYS A 175 -15.45 3.60 23.59
N ASN A 176 -14.22 3.14 23.38
CA ASN A 176 -13.00 3.76 23.91
C ASN A 176 -12.23 4.51 22.82
N ALA A 177 -11.17 5.24 23.23
CA ALA A 177 -10.21 5.86 22.32
C ALA A 177 -8.90 5.09 22.34
N LYS A 178 -8.17 5.07 21.21
CA LYS A 178 -6.83 4.46 21.12
C LYS A 178 -5.76 5.55 21.05
N LEU A 179 -4.72 5.41 21.85
CA LEU A 179 -3.49 6.20 21.76
C LEU A 179 -2.42 5.33 21.14
N HIS A 180 -1.77 5.83 20.09
CA HIS A 180 -0.71 5.14 19.36
C HIS A 180 0.51 6.06 19.28
N PHE A 181 1.65 5.63 19.77
CA PHE A 181 2.89 6.40 19.76
C PHE A 181 3.93 5.68 18.90
N ASN A 182 4.38 6.33 17.83
CA ASN A 182 5.61 5.93 17.13
C ASN A 182 6.80 6.46 17.91
N VAL A 183 7.69 5.57 18.33
CA VAL A 183 8.80 5.91 19.23
C VAL A 183 10.10 6.05 18.46
N THR A 184 10.71 7.23 18.54
CA THR A 184 12.06 7.52 18.07
C THR A 184 13.00 7.70 19.26
N LEU A 185 14.08 6.92 19.31
CA LEU A 185 15.13 7.07 20.32
C LEU A 185 16.28 7.90 19.73
N LYS A 186 16.76 8.94 20.43
CA LYS A 186 17.86 9.83 19.99
C LYS A 186 19.08 9.71 20.89
N GLY A 187 20.29 9.62 20.32
CA GLY A 187 21.58 9.47 21.03
C GLY A 187 21.86 8.02 21.45
N ASP A 188 22.81 7.81 22.38
CA ASP A 188 23.12 6.49 22.99
C ASP A 188 21.99 5.95 23.90
N VAL A 189 20.77 6.45 23.78
CA VAL A 189 19.56 5.98 24.48
C VAL A 189 19.18 4.54 24.06
N ALA A 190 19.79 4.02 22.99
CA ALA A 190 19.82 2.60 22.68
C ALA A 190 20.56 1.74 23.74
N ALA A 191 21.34 2.39 24.63
CA ALA A 191 22.08 1.82 25.74
C ALA A 191 21.76 2.55 27.06
N LEU A 192 20.47 2.82 27.35
CA LEU A 192 20.03 3.13 28.72
C LEU A 192 20.49 1.98 29.63
N THR A 193 21.64 2.19 30.26
CA THR A 193 22.39 1.18 31.00
C THR A 193 21.91 1.27 32.44
N VAL A 194 21.27 0.20 32.90
CA VAL A 194 21.07 -0.02 34.33
C VAL A 194 22.24 -0.90 34.74
N ASN A 195 23.20 -0.36 35.49
CA ASN A 195 24.32 -1.11 36.08
C ASN A 195 25.20 -1.90 35.08
N ASP A 196 25.78 -1.24 34.07
CA ASP A 196 26.67 -1.88 33.07
C ASP A 196 26.06 -3.08 32.30
N ASN A 197 24.74 -3.29 32.41
CA ASN A 197 23.96 -4.22 31.62
C ASN A 197 22.91 -3.45 30.83
N THR A 198 22.87 -3.63 29.51
CA THR A 198 21.84 -3.03 28.65
C THR A 198 20.49 -3.70 28.92
N ALA A 199 19.66 -3.10 29.77
CA ALA A 199 18.28 -3.53 29.97
C ALA A 199 17.40 -2.92 28.86
N ALA A 200 16.72 -3.76 28.08
CA ALA A 200 15.79 -3.29 27.07
C ALA A 200 14.54 -2.68 27.75
N LEU A 201 14.02 -1.56 27.22
CA LEU A 201 12.73 -1.00 27.64
C LEU A 201 11.62 -2.05 27.51
N THR A 202 10.68 -2.03 28.44
CA THR A 202 9.50 -2.90 28.47
C THR A 202 8.23 -2.07 28.71
N SER A 203 7.06 -2.68 28.53
CA SER A 203 5.76 -2.07 28.85
C SER A 203 5.70 -1.46 30.26
N ASN A 204 6.39 -2.06 31.24
CA ASN A 204 6.39 -1.60 32.64
C ASN A 204 7.12 -0.26 32.85
N ASN A 205 7.97 0.14 31.90
CA ASN A 205 8.65 1.43 31.97
C ASN A 205 7.70 2.60 31.66
N PHE A 206 6.52 2.34 31.10
CA PHE A 206 5.62 3.37 30.64
C PHE A 206 4.33 3.42 31.47
N LYS A 207 3.84 4.64 31.69
CA LYS A 207 2.48 4.90 32.18
C LYS A 207 1.77 5.86 31.25
N VAL A 208 0.62 5.47 30.75
CA VAL A 208 -0.28 6.32 29.98
C VAL A 208 -1.37 6.84 30.91
N LEU A 209 -1.55 8.16 30.93
CA LEU A 209 -2.52 8.84 31.79
C LEU A 209 -2.38 8.47 33.28
N GLY A 210 -1.15 8.26 33.74
CA GLY A 210 -0.78 7.94 35.13
C GLY A 210 -1.21 6.56 35.66
N ALA A 211 -2.05 5.81 34.95
CA ALA A 211 -2.65 4.57 35.45
C ALA A 211 -2.43 3.36 34.54
N ILE A 212 -2.32 3.56 33.23
CA ILE A 212 -2.32 2.45 32.27
C ILE A 212 -0.89 2.03 31.97
N THR A 213 -0.56 0.76 32.20
CA THR A 213 0.65 0.13 31.66
C THR A 213 0.37 -0.23 30.19
N PRO A 214 0.95 0.47 29.20
CA PRO A 214 0.60 0.29 27.79
C PRO A 214 1.31 -0.91 27.18
N TYR A 215 0.89 -1.32 25.98
CA TYR A 215 1.62 -2.31 25.19
C TYR A 215 2.80 -1.62 24.49
N TYR A 216 4.02 -2.02 24.81
CA TYR A 216 5.22 -1.58 24.09
C TYR A 216 5.72 -2.67 23.15
N ASN A 217 5.69 -2.41 21.85
CA ASN A 217 6.23 -3.30 20.83
C ASN A 217 7.63 -2.82 20.41
N SER A 218 8.62 -3.66 20.67
CA SER A 218 10.02 -3.44 20.34
C SER A 218 10.52 -4.26 19.14
N THR A 219 9.63 -4.91 18.39
CA THR A 219 9.99 -5.79 17.26
C THR A 219 10.18 -5.00 15.96
N GLY A 220 11.23 -5.32 15.19
CA GLY A 220 11.55 -4.64 13.93
C GLY A 220 12.19 -3.25 14.08
N ASN A 221 12.22 -2.49 12.97
CA ASN A 221 12.85 -1.16 12.91
C ASN A 221 11.97 -0.02 13.48
N SER A 222 10.70 -0.29 13.80
CA SER A 222 9.73 0.70 14.28
C SER A 222 9.21 0.30 15.66
N LYS A 223 9.53 1.11 16.68
CA LYS A 223 9.08 0.90 18.07
C LYS A 223 7.76 1.62 18.28
N THR A 224 6.79 0.97 18.92
CA THR A 224 5.46 1.56 19.16
C THR A 224 4.98 1.35 20.59
N ILE A 225 4.19 2.29 21.09
CA ILE A 225 3.45 2.17 22.34
C ILE A 225 1.97 2.33 22.03
N GLU A 226 1.13 1.44 22.53
CA GLU A 226 -0.31 1.49 22.34
C GLU A 226 -1.06 1.37 23.66
N ALA A 227 -2.12 2.18 23.82
CA ALA A 227 -3.00 2.14 24.97
C ALA A 227 -4.43 2.48 24.55
N ILE A 228 -5.41 1.82 25.16
CA ILE A 228 -6.83 2.11 25.03
C ILE A 228 -7.29 2.80 26.30
N VAL A 229 -7.97 3.94 26.13
CA VAL A 229 -8.26 4.87 27.21
C VAL A 229 -9.73 5.29 27.18
N LYS A 230 -10.24 5.71 28.35
CA LYS A 230 -11.60 6.23 28.47
C LYS A 230 -11.72 7.55 27.72
N PRO A 231 -12.72 7.72 26.84
CA PRO A 231 -12.99 9.01 26.21
C PRO A 231 -13.50 10.00 27.26
N LYS A 232 -12.83 11.15 27.39
CA LYS A 232 -13.24 12.31 28.20
C LYS A 232 -12.33 13.50 27.90
N ASP A 233 -12.66 14.65 28.46
CA ASP A 233 -11.74 15.78 28.57
C ASP A 233 -10.77 15.58 29.74
N TYR A 234 -9.48 15.80 29.49
CA TYR A 234 -8.37 15.68 30.42
C TYR A 234 -7.80 17.06 30.83
N SER A 235 -8.40 18.16 30.37
CA SER A 235 -7.96 19.54 30.62
C SER A 235 -7.76 19.87 32.10
N GLU A 236 -8.62 19.37 32.99
CA GLU A 236 -8.59 19.64 34.44
C GLU A 236 -7.77 18.62 35.25
N SER A 237 -7.26 17.57 34.60
CA SER A 237 -6.74 16.39 35.31
C SER A 237 -5.31 16.53 35.85
N GLY A 238 -4.56 17.55 35.41
CA GLY A 238 -3.12 17.67 35.69
C GLY A 238 -2.27 16.46 35.27
N THR A 239 -2.87 15.55 34.48
CA THR A 239 -2.31 14.23 34.18
C THR A 239 -1.47 14.30 32.91
N ASN A 240 -0.27 13.73 32.95
CA ASN A 240 0.58 13.61 31.78
C ASN A 240 0.01 12.60 30.78
N LEU A 241 0.20 12.86 29.49
CA LEU A 241 -0.23 11.96 28.41
C LEU A 241 0.51 10.62 28.52
N ILE A 242 1.82 10.68 28.68
CA ILE A 242 2.67 9.50 28.87
C ILE A 242 3.86 9.85 29.77
N GLU A 243 4.23 8.91 30.63
CA GLU A 243 5.35 8.97 31.55
C GLU A 243 6.27 7.78 31.30
N LEU A 244 7.57 8.01 31.32
CA LEU A 244 8.61 7.00 31.17
C LEU A 244 9.47 6.97 32.42
N SER A 245 9.50 5.83 33.11
CA SER A 245 10.37 5.57 34.26
C SER A 245 11.65 4.87 33.80
N ILE A 246 12.77 5.52 34.04
CA ILE A 246 14.12 5.05 33.72
C ILE A 246 14.82 4.77 35.05
N ASN A 247 15.28 3.54 35.26
CA ASN A 247 16.09 3.22 36.44
C ASN A 247 17.52 3.72 36.17
N ILE A 248 18.07 4.48 37.12
CA ILE A 248 19.44 4.99 37.06
C ILE A 248 20.38 4.02 37.77
N ASP A 249 19.96 3.46 38.91
CA ASP A 249 20.64 2.38 39.64
C ASP A 249 19.62 1.44 40.33
N GLU A 250 20.08 0.50 41.18
CA GLU A 250 19.21 -0.45 41.90
C GLU A 250 18.17 0.20 42.83
N ASN A 251 18.37 1.46 43.22
CA ASN A 251 17.57 2.19 44.20
C ASN A 251 17.05 3.55 43.73
N THR A 252 17.45 4.02 42.53
CA THR A 252 17.05 5.34 42.00
C THR A 252 16.44 5.23 40.60
N SER A 253 15.34 5.95 40.38
CA SER A 253 14.67 6.07 39.09
C SER A 253 14.33 7.53 38.78
N GLU A 254 14.36 7.88 37.50
CA GLU A 254 13.92 9.17 36.96
C GLU A 254 12.66 8.98 36.12
N THR A 255 11.73 9.93 36.22
CA THR A 255 10.49 9.91 35.44
C THR A 255 10.48 11.07 34.45
N LEU A 256 10.44 10.74 33.16
CA LEU A 256 10.21 11.70 32.09
C LEU A 256 8.71 11.80 31.80
N ALA A 257 8.11 12.93 32.12
CA ALA A 257 6.70 13.21 31.93
C ALA A 257 6.45 14.00 30.64
N VAL A 258 5.50 13.54 29.82
CA VAL A 258 5.09 14.21 28.57
C VAL A 258 3.65 14.67 28.71
N PRO A 259 3.38 15.99 28.73
CA PRO A 259 2.02 16.51 28.82
C PRO A 259 1.27 16.32 27.50
N PHE A 260 -0.04 16.58 27.52
CA PHE A 260 -0.83 16.66 26.30
C PHE A 260 -0.33 17.79 25.38
N PRO A 261 -0.32 17.58 24.04
CA PRO A 261 -0.06 18.65 23.09
C PRO A 261 -1.09 19.79 23.22
N SER A 262 -0.63 21.03 23.00
CA SER A 262 -1.49 22.22 23.03
C SER A 262 -2.71 22.05 22.11
N GLY A 263 -3.91 22.26 22.66
CA GLY A 263 -5.17 22.13 21.92
C GLY A 263 -5.74 20.72 21.83
N LEU A 264 -5.05 19.71 22.40
CA LEU A 264 -5.58 18.37 22.57
C LEU A 264 -5.78 18.07 24.06
N SER A 265 -7.02 18.16 24.55
CA SER A 265 -7.37 17.71 25.90
C SER A 265 -8.53 16.72 25.91
N GLU A 266 -9.33 16.69 24.84
CA GLU A 266 -10.49 15.80 24.72
C GLU A 266 -10.20 14.60 23.83
N LEU A 267 -10.49 13.41 24.37
CA LEU A 267 -10.45 12.15 23.65
C LEU A 267 -11.88 11.67 23.35
N SER A 268 -12.15 11.35 22.09
CA SER A 268 -13.47 10.92 21.60
C SER A 268 -13.55 9.40 21.38
N PRO A 269 -14.72 8.77 21.59
CA PRO A 269 -14.90 7.34 21.32
C PRO A 269 -14.67 7.01 19.85
N GLY A 270 -14.04 5.87 19.57
CA GLY A 270 -13.77 5.41 18.22
C GLY A 270 -12.79 6.26 17.44
N LYS A 271 -11.96 7.05 18.12
CA LYS A 271 -10.83 7.78 17.54
C LYS A 271 -9.50 7.17 17.96
N GLN A 272 -8.54 7.20 17.04
CA GLN A 272 -7.15 6.90 17.30
C GLN A 272 -6.33 8.17 17.21
N TYR A 273 -5.52 8.43 18.24
CA TYR A 273 -4.63 9.57 18.34
C TYR A 273 -3.19 9.08 18.14
N ASN A 274 -2.60 9.49 17.03
CA ASN A 274 -1.27 9.05 16.61
C ASN A 274 -0.26 10.12 16.98
N PHE A 275 0.72 9.76 17.79
CA PHE A 275 1.77 10.64 18.27
C PHE A 275 3.12 10.15 17.75
N ASN A 276 4.01 11.09 17.42
CA ASN A 276 5.42 10.77 17.23
C ASN A 276 6.15 11.16 18.52
N LEU A 277 6.51 10.17 19.34
CA LEU A 277 7.21 10.32 20.60
C LEU A 277 8.72 10.24 20.37
N VAL A 278 9.44 11.26 20.78
CA VAL A 278 10.91 11.30 20.72
C VAL A 278 11.46 11.23 22.13
N ILE A 279 12.31 10.24 22.40
CA ILE A 279 12.97 10.03 23.70
C ILE A 279 14.47 10.28 23.51
N GLY A 280 15.00 11.30 24.20
CA GLY A 280 16.42 11.61 24.29
C GLY A 280 16.97 11.35 25.70
N HIS A 281 18.24 11.70 25.93
CA HIS A 281 18.96 11.41 27.18
C HIS A 281 18.27 11.98 28.44
N ASN A 282 17.74 13.21 28.37
CA ASN A 282 17.17 13.92 29.54
C ASN A 282 15.71 14.38 29.33
N ALA A 283 15.07 14.01 28.22
CA ALA A 283 13.74 14.52 27.89
C ALA A 283 12.97 13.59 26.93
N ALA A 284 11.66 13.53 27.12
CA ALA A 284 10.72 12.94 26.19
C ALA A 284 9.75 14.02 25.66
N THR A 285 9.49 14.03 24.36
CA THR A 285 8.66 15.07 23.72
C THR A 285 7.80 14.49 22.59
N ILE A 286 6.61 15.05 22.36
CA ILE A 286 5.80 14.79 21.17
C ILE A 286 6.23 15.73 20.04
N SER A 287 6.62 15.19 18.89
CA SER A 287 6.99 15.98 17.71
C SER A 287 5.81 16.25 16.77
N SER A 288 4.78 15.41 16.78
CA SER A 288 3.55 15.62 16.03
C SER A 288 2.39 14.80 16.58
N VAL A 289 1.17 15.24 16.30
CA VAL A 289 -0.07 14.51 16.60
C VAL A 289 -1.00 14.51 15.38
N SER A 290 -1.70 13.41 15.14
CA SER A 290 -2.82 13.33 14.19
C SER A 290 -3.96 12.48 14.75
N VAL A 291 -5.19 12.73 14.30
CA VAL A 291 -6.39 12.00 14.76
C VAL A 291 -7.04 11.30 13.59
N THR A 292 -7.26 10.00 13.70
CA THR A 292 -7.93 9.15 12.71
C THR A 292 -9.15 8.48 13.32
N ASP A 293 -10.08 8.00 12.51
CA ASP A 293 -11.07 7.02 12.99
C ASP A 293 -10.33 5.76 13.44
N TRP A 294 -10.65 5.26 14.64
CA TRP A 294 -10.22 3.94 15.09
C TRP A 294 -11.03 2.93 14.31
N ASN A 295 -10.48 2.57 13.15
CA ASN A 295 -11.03 1.59 12.28
C ASN A 295 -10.48 0.24 12.73
N ASN A 296 -11.36 -0.61 13.25
CA ASN A 296 -11.10 -2.04 13.38
C ASN A 296 -10.36 -2.57 12.15
N SER A 297 -9.21 -3.18 12.41
CA SER A 297 -8.68 -4.26 11.58
C SER A 297 -9.79 -5.30 11.48
N SER A 298 -10.05 -5.83 10.28
CA SER A 298 -10.97 -6.96 10.12
C SER A 298 -10.61 -8.08 11.11
N ILE A 299 -11.56 -8.49 11.95
CA ILE A 299 -11.43 -9.71 12.75
C ILE A 299 -11.45 -10.88 11.75
N ASP A 300 -10.29 -11.52 11.60
CA ASP A 300 -10.14 -12.77 10.88
C ASP A 300 -10.86 -13.88 11.67
N LEU A 301 -12.03 -14.28 11.16
CA LEU A 301 -12.76 -15.45 11.64
C LEU A 301 -12.11 -16.66 10.98
N GLY A 302 -11.08 -17.20 11.65
CA GLY A 302 -10.30 -18.37 11.26
C GLY A 302 -11.10 -19.35 10.39
N GLY A 303 -10.87 -19.22 9.09
CA GLY A 303 -11.79 -19.73 8.09
C GLY A 303 -11.40 -19.51 6.63
N HIS A 304 -10.26 -18.89 6.32
CA HIS A 304 -9.60 -19.00 5.01
C HIS A 304 -8.10 -18.82 5.20
N ASP A 305 -7.32 -19.81 4.74
CA ASP A 305 -5.85 -19.84 4.72
C ASP A 305 -5.21 -18.45 4.58
N ASP A 306 -4.32 -18.06 5.51
CA ASP A 306 -3.39 -16.93 5.44
C ASP A 306 -3.72 -15.85 4.38
N ALA A 307 -4.82 -15.10 4.56
CA ALA A 307 -5.28 -14.17 3.53
C ALA A 307 -4.89 -12.72 3.87
N LEU A 308 -3.83 -12.28 3.21
CA LEU A 308 -3.40 -10.89 3.03
C LEU A 308 -4.59 -9.93 2.95
N THR A 309 -4.45 -8.77 3.60
CA THR A 309 -5.04 -7.54 3.03
C THR A 309 -4.65 -7.49 1.56
N ILE A 310 -5.60 -7.74 0.66
CA ILE A 310 -5.36 -7.71 -0.78
C ILE A 310 -4.85 -6.29 -1.10
N PRO A 311 -3.64 -6.13 -1.62
CA PRO A 311 -3.01 -4.83 -1.84
C PRO A 311 -3.60 -4.19 -3.10
N TYR A 312 -4.88 -3.80 -3.05
CA TYR A 312 -5.55 -3.14 -4.17
C TYR A 312 -4.78 -1.90 -4.60
N VAL A 313 -4.74 -1.64 -5.91
CA VAL A 313 -4.25 -0.36 -6.43
C VAL A 313 -5.09 0.76 -5.80
N THR A 314 -4.48 1.58 -4.95
CA THR A 314 -5.18 2.52 -4.07
C THR A 314 -4.62 3.92 -4.27
N PHE A 315 -5.51 4.88 -4.52
CA PHE A 315 -5.22 6.30 -4.62
C PHE A 315 -5.64 7.02 -3.35
N THR A 316 -4.73 7.85 -2.86
CA THR A 316 -4.90 8.68 -1.66
C THR A 316 -4.60 10.13 -2.01
N SER A 317 -5.39 11.05 -1.47
CA SER A 317 -5.15 12.49 -1.56
C SER A 317 -5.73 13.19 -0.34
N ASN A 318 -5.06 14.25 0.11
CA ASN A 318 -5.57 15.11 1.18
C ASN A 318 -6.67 16.06 0.69
N GLU A 319 -6.83 16.20 -0.62
CA GLU A 319 -7.79 17.07 -1.29
C GLU A 319 -8.84 16.23 -2.04
N GLU A 320 -9.97 16.85 -2.38
CA GLU A 320 -10.97 16.19 -3.23
C GLU A 320 -10.50 16.20 -4.69
N VAL A 321 -10.30 15.00 -5.26
CA VAL A 321 -9.81 14.78 -6.61
C VAL A 321 -10.81 13.91 -7.37
N GLY A 322 -11.14 14.29 -8.60
CA GLY A 322 -11.91 13.50 -9.54
C GLY A 322 -11.02 12.43 -10.20
N PHE A 323 -11.39 11.16 -10.05
CA PHE A 323 -10.83 10.02 -10.78
C PHE A 323 -11.69 9.71 -12.00
N LYS A 324 -11.05 9.46 -13.14
CA LYS A 324 -11.70 8.93 -14.33
C LYS A 324 -10.84 7.84 -14.95
N MET A 325 -11.50 6.82 -15.51
CA MET A 325 -10.85 5.84 -16.36
C MET A 325 -11.51 5.85 -17.74
N GLU A 326 -10.72 6.13 -18.77
CA GLU A 326 -11.19 6.35 -20.15
C GLU A 326 -10.60 5.29 -21.08
N SER A 327 -11.32 4.97 -22.15
CA SER A 327 -10.86 4.01 -23.16
C SER A 327 -10.54 4.71 -24.47
N PHE A 328 -9.48 4.27 -25.14
CA PHE A 328 -8.98 4.86 -26.38
C PHE A 328 -8.88 3.82 -27.50
N ASN A 329 -9.12 4.27 -28.74
CA ASN A 329 -8.96 3.50 -29.98
C ASN A 329 -9.56 2.09 -29.91
N ASN A 330 -10.86 2.02 -29.56
CA ASN A 330 -11.66 0.79 -29.49
C ASN A 330 -11.20 -0.25 -28.46
N TYR A 331 -10.34 0.11 -27.50
CA TYR A 331 -10.16 -0.74 -26.32
C TYR A 331 -11.48 -0.83 -25.54
N THR A 332 -11.72 -1.96 -24.88
CA THR A 332 -12.90 -2.15 -24.02
C THR A 332 -12.41 -2.56 -22.65
N ILE A 333 -12.70 -1.73 -21.64
CA ILE A 333 -12.39 -2.06 -20.25
C ILE A 333 -13.24 -3.26 -19.83
N SER A 334 -12.61 -4.32 -19.34
CA SER A 334 -13.31 -5.54 -18.95
C SER A 334 -13.00 -5.89 -17.51
N GLY A 335 -14.04 -6.17 -16.71
CA GLY A 335 -13.89 -6.73 -15.38
C GLY A 335 -13.13 -5.86 -14.37
N LEU A 336 -13.04 -4.55 -14.58
CA LEU A 336 -12.47 -3.62 -13.61
C LEU A 336 -13.56 -2.98 -12.74
N GLU A 337 -13.24 -2.80 -11.47
CA GLU A 337 -14.12 -2.19 -10.48
C GLU A 337 -13.37 -1.17 -9.64
N TYR A 338 -14.08 -0.15 -9.17
CA TYR A 338 -13.57 0.82 -8.22
C TYR A 338 -14.40 0.86 -6.93
N SER A 339 -13.81 1.32 -5.84
CA SER A 339 -14.47 1.51 -4.53
C SER A 339 -13.92 2.78 -3.88
N VAL A 340 -14.81 3.69 -3.48
CA VAL A 340 -14.45 4.92 -2.76
C VAL A 340 -14.75 4.75 -1.27
N ASN A 341 -13.80 5.14 -0.42
CA ASN A 341 -13.86 5.07 1.04
C ASN A 341 -14.29 3.72 1.62
N ASN A 342 -13.79 2.63 1.05
CA ASN A 342 -14.22 1.28 1.40
C ASN A 342 -15.72 0.99 1.17
N GLY A 343 -16.38 1.78 0.34
CA GLY A 343 -17.75 1.56 -0.10
C GLY A 343 -17.87 0.38 -1.07
N ASN A 344 -19.07 0.20 -1.62
CA ASN A 344 -19.34 -0.87 -2.57
C ASN A 344 -18.44 -0.78 -3.80
N TRP A 345 -18.07 -1.93 -4.33
CA TRP A 345 -17.40 -2.02 -5.62
C TRP A 345 -18.38 -1.69 -6.74
N THR A 346 -17.95 -0.82 -7.64
CA THR A 346 -18.72 -0.35 -8.79
C THR A 346 -17.94 -0.67 -10.05
N SER A 347 -18.59 -1.34 -11.00
CA SER A 347 -17.94 -1.71 -12.26
C SER A 347 -17.64 -0.46 -13.10
N ILE A 348 -16.47 -0.46 -13.74
CA ILE A 348 -16.11 0.53 -14.75
C ILE A 348 -16.71 0.08 -16.08
N SER A 349 -17.45 0.96 -16.75
CA SER A 349 -18.04 0.66 -18.07
C SER A 349 -16.94 0.33 -19.09
N GLY A 350 -17.25 -0.58 -20.02
CA GLY A 350 -16.31 -0.97 -21.07
C GLY A 350 -15.89 0.18 -21.98
N SER A 351 -16.75 1.19 -22.16
CA SER A 351 -16.44 2.41 -22.90
C SER A 351 -15.68 3.46 -22.08
N GLY A 352 -15.33 3.16 -20.83
CA GLY A 352 -14.84 4.16 -19.86
C GLY A 352 -15.95 4.91 -19.15
N MET A 353 -15.55 5.75 -18.20
CA MET A 353 -16.43 6.55 -17.36
C MET A 353 -16.85 7.83 -18.09
N SER A 354 -18.13 8.20 -18.05
CA SER A 354 -18.62 9.47 -18.61
C SER A 354 -18.33 10.66 -17.68
N GLU A 355 -18.46 10.44 -16.38
CA GLU A 355 -18.23 11.43 -15.32
C GLU A 355 -17.11 10.96 -14.39
N ALA A 356 -16.37 11.92 -13.83
CA ALA A 356 -15.36 11.63 -12.82
C ALA A 356 -16.02 11.28 -11.48
N VAL A 357 -15.44 10.34 -10.74
CA VAL A 357 -15.82 10.05 -9.36
C VAL A 357 -14.85 10.73 -8.40
N THR A 358 -15.38 11.46 -7.42
CA THR A 358 -14.55 12.19 -6.46
C THR A 358 -14.08 11.30 -5.31
N PHE A 359 -12.80 11.39 -4.95
CA PHE A 359 -12.18 10.78 -3.78
C PHE A 359 -11.22 11.79 -3.11
N GLY A 360 -10.58 11.40 -2.01
CA GLY A 360 -9.64 12.22 -1.25
C GLY A 360 -10.31 13.20 -0.27
N GLY A 361 -9.52 13.84 0.58
CA GLY A 361 -10.02 14.70 1.66
C GLY A 361 -11.04 13.98 2.54
N THR A 362 -12.25 14.55 2.66
CA THR A 362 -13.32 13.93 3.46
C THR A 362 -13.99 12.72 2.78
N LYS A 363 -13.73 12.50 1.48
CA LYS A 363 -14.27 11.39 0.68
C LYS A 363 -13.45 10.11 0.80
N GLY A 364 -12.30 10.12 1.49
CA GLY A 364 -11.45 8.94 1.68
C GLY A 364 -10.81 8.40 0.40
N ASN A 365 -10.23 7.21 0.45
CA ASN A 365 -9.39 6.70 -0.64
C ASN A 365 -10.21 6.07 -1.78
N LEU A 366 -9.65 6.03 -2.99
CA LEU A 366 -10.19 5.24 -4.10
C LEU A 366 -9.35 3.99 -4.30
N ARG A 367 -9.99 2.83 -4.47
CA ARG A 367 -9.32 1.55 -4.73
C ARG A 367 -9.81 0.96 -6.03
N LEU A 368 -8.91 0.31 -6.77
CA LEU A 368 -9.18 -0.43 -7.99
C LEU A 368 -8.86 -1.91 -7.81
N ARG A 369 -9.66 -2.74 -8.47
CA ARG A 369 -9.41 -4.18 -8.60
C ARG A 369 -9.98 -4.68 -9.91
N GLY A 370 -9.63 -5.90 -10.30
CA GLY A 370 -10.25 -6.50 -11.47
C GLY A 370 -10.06 -7.98 -11.67
N LYS A 371 -10.77 -8.48 -12.68
CA LYS A 371 -10.61 -9.78 -13.32
C LYS A 371 -10.38 -9.56 -14.82
N ASN A 372 -9.23 -9.00 -15.14
CA ASN A 372 -8.84 -8.57 -16.48
C ASN A 372 -7.46 -9.14 -16.86
N LEU A 373 -7.39 -10.42 -17.21
CA LEU A 373 -6.13 -11.17 -17.36
C LEU A 373 -5.15 -10.61 -18.43
N TYR A 374 -5.63 -9.80 -19.37
CA TYR A 374 -4.79 -9.16 -20.40
C TYR A 374 -4.30 -7.76 -20.01
N GLY A 375 -4.71 -7.25 -18.86
CA GLY A 375 -4.41 -5.89 -18.41
C GLY A 375 -5.27 -4.84 -19.11
N THR A 376 -4.87 -3.58 -18.95
CA THR A 376 -5.62 -2.38 -19.33
C THR A 376 -5.35 -1.91 -20.76
N ALA A 377 -4.73 -2.76 -21.60
CA ALA A 377 -4.45 -2.48 -23.00
C ALA A 377 -4.36 -3.75 -23.86
N THR A 378 -4.62 -3.61 -25.17
CA THR A 378 -4.32 -4.66 -26.16
C THR A 378 -2.93 -4.47 -26.75
N ASN A 379 -2.51 -3.22 -26.96
CA ASN A 379 -1.21 -2.81 -27.51
C ASN A 379 -0.98 -1.30 -27.28
N GLU A 380 0.03 -0.69 -27.92
CA GLU A 380 0.34 0.74 -27.80
C GLU A 380 -0.73 1.67 -28.38
N PHE A 381 -1.60 1.18 -29.25
CA PHE A 381 -2.65 1.96 -29.91
C PHE A 381 -3.98 1.86 -29.19
N SER A 382 -4.34 0.71 -28.63
CA SER A 382 -5.63 0.46 -27.97
C SER A 382 -5.44 0.16 -26.48
N TRP A 383 -5.84 1.11 -25.63
CA TRP A 383 -5.57 1.09 -24.19
C TRP A 383 -6.61 1.90 -23.40
N SER A 384 -6.53 1.81 -22.07
CA SER A 384 -7.31 2.64 -21.14
C SER A 384 -6.40 3.49 -20.27
N ASN A 385 -6.79 4.74 -20.05
CA ASN A 385 -6.06 5.73 -19.25
C ASN A 385 -6.76 5.95 -17.92
N ILE A 386 -5.98 6.18 -16.87
CA ILE A 386 -6.44 6.85 -15.66
C ILE A 386 -6.11 8.34 -15.80
N SER A 387 -7.05 9.20 -15.40
CA SER A 387 -6.82 10.64 -15.28
C SER A 387 -7.36 11.16 -13.96
N PHE A 388 -6.69 12.20 -13.46
CA PHE A 388 -7.10 12.93 -12.27
C PHE A 388 -7.49 14.35 -12.66
N SER A 389 -8.44 14.92 -11.93
CA SER A 389 -8.86 16.31 -12.09
C SER A 389 -9.10 16.91 -10.72
N SER A 390 -8.62 18.12 -10.49
CA SER A 390 -8.90 18.86 -9.26
C SER A 390 -9.26 20.29 -9.61
N ASN A 391 -10.11 20.90 -8.77
CA ASN A 391 -10.38 22.34 -8.82
C ASN A 391 -9.22 23.14 -8.20
N GLU A 392 -8.33 22.48 -7.47
CA GLU A 392 -7.14 23.06 -6.84
C GLU A 392 -5.92 22.90 -7.74
N THR A 393 -5.06 23.92 -7.78
CA THR A 393 -3.96 24.03 -8.77
C THR A 393 -2.76 23.11 -8.52
N ASN A 394 -2.75 22.28 -7.46
CA ASN A 394 -1.60 21.44 -7.10
C ASN A 394 -1.97 20.13 -6.38
N ALA A 395 -3.13 19.54 -6.69
CA ALA A 395 -3.54 18.29 -6.04
C ALA A 395 -2.48 17.19 -6.20
N LYS A 396 -2.23 16.46 -5.12
CA LYS A 396 -1.28 15.35 -5.07
C LYS A 396 -2.01 14.04 -4.84
N VAL A 397 -1.72 13.05 -5.67
CA VAL A 397 -2.30 11.71 -5.59
C VAL A 397 -1.19 10.69 -5.40
N ALA A 398 -1.15 10.06 -4.23
CA ALA A 398 -0.26 8.92 -4.01
C ALA A 398 -0.98 7.63 -4.41
N CYS A 399 -0.30 6.79 -5.19
CA CYS A 399 -0.74 5.44 -5.54
C CYS A 399 0.09 4.38 -4.82
N THR A 400 -0.57 3.35 -4.31
CA THR A 400 0.02 2.18 -3.64
C THR A 400 -0.68 0.90 -4.10
N GLY A 401 -0.16 -0.27 -3.69
CA GLY A 401 -0.75 -1.58 -3.96
C GLY A 401 -0.12 -2.30 -5.14
N ASP A 402 -0.52 -3.54 -5.38
CA ASP A 402 0.03 -4.43 -6.39
C ASP A 402 -0.79 -4.35 -7.69
N ILE A 403 -0.13 -3.99 -8.80
CA ILE A 403 -0.77 -3.87 -10.11
C ILE A 403 -1.46 -5.16 -10.57
N ARG A 404 -1.00 -6.33 -10.12
CA ARG A 404 -1.59 -7.65 -10.44
C ARG A 404 -3.02 -7.78 -9.92
N THR A 405 -3.43 -6.97 -8.93
CA THR A 405 -4.82 -6.94 -8.46
C THR A 405 -5.81 -6.43 -9.50
N LEU A 406 -5.34 -5.76 -10.56
CA LEU A 406 -6.17 -5.40 -11.71
C LEU A 406 -6.40 -6.59 -12.65
N LEU A 407 -5.52 -7.60 -12.63
CA LEU A 407 -5.60 -8.80 -13.48
C LEU A 407 -6.52 -9.86 -12.87
N ASP A 408 -6.28 -10.21 -11.61
CA ASP A 408 -7.14 -11.08 -10.82
C ASP A 408 -6.88 -10.79 -9.34
N TYR A 409 -7.72 -9.95 -8.73
CA TYR A 409 -7.52 -9.58 -7.33
C TYR A 409 -7.63 -10.76 -6.35
N SER A 410 -8.35 -11.82 -6.70
CA SER A 410 -8.49 -13.01 -5.86
C SER A 410 -7.29 -13.96 -5.93
N ASN A 411 -6.49 -13.87 -6.99
CA ASN A 411 -5.31 -14.72 -7.21
C ASN A 411 -4.07 -13.91 -7.62
N TYR A 412 -3.99 -12.65 -7.21
CA TYR A 412 -2.98 -11.69 -7.73
C TYR A 412 -1.53 -12.15 -7.52
N LYS A 413 -1.26 -12.93 -6.47
CA LYS A 413 0.08 -13.50 -6.20
C LYS A 413 0.56 -14.45 -7.30
N ASN A 414 -0.36 -15.23 -7.87
CA ASN A 414 -0.05 -16.28 -8.85
C ASN A 414 -0.60 -15.96 -10.24
N VAL A 415 -1.20 -14.79 -10.44
CA VAL A 415 -1.78 -14.42 -11.73
C VAL A 415 -0.68 -14.34 -12.78
N ASN A 416 -0.95 -14.94 -13.94
CA ASN A 416 0.01 -14.97 -15.03
C ASN A 416 0.14 -13.57 -15.68
N THR A 417 1.34 -13.01 -15.68
CA THR A 417 1.63 -11.69 -16.26
C THR A 417 2.17 -11.73 -17.69
N SER A 418 2.36 -12.92 -18.28
CA SER A 418 3.00 -13.07 -19.60
C SER A 418 2.25 -12.42 -20.77
N ASN A 419 0.96 -12.14 -20.58
CA ASN A 419 0.11 -11.44 -21.55
C ASN A 419 -0.45 -10.11 -21.03
N ALA A 420 -0.08 -9.71 -19.81
CA ALA A 420 -0.60 -8.51 -19.17
C ALA A 420 0.04 -7.25 -19.77
N ARG A 421 -0.79 -6.29 -20.19
CA ARG A 421 -0.36 -5.00 -20.72
C ARG A 421 -1.05 -3.86 -19.99
N PHE A 422 -0.25 -2.90 -19.53
CA PHE A 422 -0.67 -1.68 -18.84
C PHE A 422 -0.19 -0.43 -19.62
N CYS A 423 -0.23 -0.51 -20.96
CA CYS A 423 0.20 0.58 -21.83
C CYS A 423 -0.54 1.88 -21.46
N ASN A 424 0.22 2.96 -21.27
CA ASN A 424 -0.29 4.31 -21.01
C ASN A 424 -1.23 4.42 -19.79
N LEU A 425 -1.25 3.47 -18.84
CA LEU A 425 -2.26 3.46 -17.76
C LEU A 425 -2.29 4.74 -16.92
N PHE A 426 -1.14 5.38 -16.68
CA PHE A 426 -1.02 6.66 -15.98
C PHE A 426 -0.44 7.75 -16.89
N ASN A 427 -0.78 7.74 -18.17
CA ASN A 427 -0.26 8.71 -19.12
C ASN A 427 -0.76 10.13 -18.78
N ASN A 428 0.18 11.05 -18.60
CA ASN A 428 -0.01 12.45 -18.21
C ASN A 428 -0.77 12.64 -16.88
N CYS A 429 -0.64 11.70 -15.93
CA CYS A 429 -1.10 11.88 -14.55
C CYS A 429 -0.18 12.84 -13.79
N ASN A 430 -0.32 14.14 -14.02
CA ASN A 430 0.53 15.18 -13.43
C ASN A 430 0.43 15.26 -11.90
N GLU A 431 -0.67 14.79 -11.32
CA GLU A 431 -0.94 14.79 -9.88
C GLU A 431 -0.29 13.58 -9.17
N LEU A 432 0.15 12.56 -9.91
CA LEU A 432 0.62 11.29 -9.37
C LEU A 432 2.00 11.43 -8.72
N THR A 433 2.09 11.29 -7.40
CA THR A 433 3.34 11.44 -6.65
C THR A 433 4.06 10.12 -6.39
N SER A 434 3.35 8.99 -6.43
CA SER A 434 3.90 7.64 -6.26
C SER A 434 3.21 6.64 -7.17
N ALA A 435 3.90 5.53 -7.48
CA ALA A 435 3.42 4.47 -8.34
C ALA A 435 3.00 3.22 -7.52
N PRO A 436 2.12 2.36 -8.07
CA PRO A 436 1.88 1.03 -7.50
C PRO A 436 3.11 0.13 -7.66
N GLU A 437 3.14 -0.97 -6.90
CA GLU A 437 4.13 -2.03 -7.04
C GLU A 437 3.97 -2.75 -8.39
N LEU A 438 5.09 -3.01 -9.05
CA LEU A 438 5.16 -3.71 -10.35
C LEU A 438 5.98 -5.02 -10.23
N PRO A 439 5.49 -6.03 -9.48
CA PRO A 439 6.26 -7.23 -9.14
C PRO A 439 6.43 -8.24 -10.28
N ALA A 440 6.03 -7.91 -11.51
CA ALA A 440 6.07 -8.85 -12.63
C ALA A 440 7.52 -9.12 -13.07
N GLU A 441 7.98 -10.36 -12.92
CA GLU A 441 9.29 -10.80 -13.42
C GLU A 441 9.23 -11.26 -14.88
N THR A 442 8.05 -11.70 -15.34
CA THR A 442 7.79 -12.08 -16.74
C THR A 442 6.90 -11.04 -17.39
N LEU A 443 7.44 -10.35 -18.39
CA LEU A 443 6.78 -9.23 -19.06
C LEU A 443 6.25 -9.62 -20.43
N ALA A 444 5.06 -9.12 -20.77
CA ALA A 444 4.54 -9.18 -22.13
C ALA A 444 5.24 -8.18 -23.06
N TYR A 445 5.12 -8.38 -24.37
CA TYR A 445 5.35 -7.32 -25.37
C TYR A 445 4.59 -6.05 -24.97
N GLN A 446 5.29 -4.92 -24.85
CA GLN A 446 4.74 -3.62 -24.43
C GLN A 446 4.13 -3.56 -23.02
N CYS A 447 4.51 -4.47 -22.10
CA CYS A 447 3.88 -4.59 -20.78
C CYS A 447 3.60 -3.26 -20.05
N TYR A 448 4.57 -2.34 -20.01
CA TYR A 448 4.46 -1.04 -19.34
C TYR A 448 4.79 0.13 -20.28
N TYR A 449 4.48 -0.01 -21.58
CA TYR A 449 4.70 1.01 -22.60
C TYR A 449 4.10 2.36 -22.16
N ARG A 450 4.95 3.38 -21.99
CA ARG A 450 4.56 4.75 -21.59
C ARG A 450 3.67 4.83 -20.34
N MET A 451 3.76 3.86 -19.44
CA MET A 451 2.84 3.73 -18.31
C MET A 451 2.78 4.99 -17.44
N PHE A 452 3.89 5.66 -17.17
CA PHE A 452 3.99 6.91 -16.39
C PHE A 452 4.48 8.10 -17.23
N TYR A 453 4.34 8.03 -18.56
CA TYR A 453 4.74 9.11 -19.45
C TYR A 453 4.09 10.43 -19.02
N GLY A 454 4.88 11.49 -18.83
CA GLY A 454 4.39 12.81 -18.45
C GLY A 454 3.87 12.93 -17.01
N CYS A 455 4.14 11.96 -16.11
CA CYS A 455 3.80 12.09 -14.69
C CYS A 455 4.75 13.09 -13.99
N THR A 456 4.51 14.38 -14.16
CA THR A 456 5.45 15.44 -13.74
C THR A 456 5.66 15.53 -12.22
N ALA A 457 4.72 15.07 -11.38
CA ALA A 457 4.88 15.03 -9.93
C ALA A 457 5.47 13.73 -9.35
N LEU A 458 5.75 12.71 -10.17
CA LEU A 458 6.24 11.42 -9.70
C LEU A 458 7.69 11.55 -9.21
N THR A 459 7.89 11.43 -7.89
CA THR A 459 9.22 11.63 -7.28
C THR A 459 10.04 10.36 -7.18
N THR A 460 9.37 9.21 -7.13
CA THR A 460 10.00 7.88 -6.93
C THR A 460 9.42 6.88 -7.93
N ALA A 461 10.31 6.20 -8.66
CA ALA A 461 9.92 5.12 -9.54
C ALA A 461 9.66 3.82 -8.73
N PRO A 462 8.73 2.96 -9.18
CA PRO A 462 8.55 1.62 -8.62
C PRO A 462 9.75 0.70 -8.94
N GLU A 463 9.92 -0.36 -8.17
CA GLU A 463 10.88 -1.43 -8.47
C GLU A 463 10.49 -2.19 -9.75
N LEU A 464 11.50 -2.59 -10.53
CA LEU A 464 11.35 -3.29 -11.82
C LEU A 464 12.13 -4.62 -11.78
N PRO A 465 11.55 -5.72 -11.27
CA PRO A 465 12.30 -6.93 -10.94
C PRO A 465 12.70 -7.81 -12.14
N ALA A 466 12.13 -7.57 -13.33
CA ALA A 466 12.34 -8.41 -14.51
C ALA A 466 13.82 -8.43 -14.96
N LYS A 467 14.41 -9.64 -14.99
CA LYS A 467 15.79 -9.88 -15.45
C LYS A 467 15.91 -10.17 -16.95
N THR A 468 14.79 -10.54 -17.57
CA THR A 468 14.67 -10.77 -19.01
C THR A 468 13.56 -9.89 -19.55
N LEU A 469 13.86 -9.10 -20.57
CA LEU A 469 12.94 -8.10 -21.09
C LEU A 469 12.27 -8.57 -22.38
N ALA A 470 10.99 -8.22 -22.53
CA ALA A 470 10.28 -8.32 -23.80
C ALA A 470 10.47 -7.05 -24.64
N GLU A 471 10.21 -7.13 -25.95
CA GLU A 471 10.32 -5.94 -26.80
C GLU A 471 9.36 -4.84 -26.33
N TYR A 472 9.85 -3.59 -26.34
CA TYR A 472 9.11 -2.39 -25.94
C TYR A 472 8.52 -2.39 -24.52
N CYS A 473 8.88 -3.34 -23.64
CA CYS A 473 8.20 -3.50 -22.35
C CYS A 473 8.25 -2.27 -21.43
N TYR A 474 9.33 -1.47 -21.46
CA TYR A 474 9.47 -0.23 -20.68
C TYR A 474 9.68 1.02 -21.57
N TYR A 475 9.25 0.94 -22.83
CA TYR A 475 9.39 2.04 -23.78
C TYR A 475 8.76 3.32 -23.24
N GLY A 476 9.54 4.38 -23.08
CA GLY A 476 9.09 5.69 -22.62
C GLY A 476 8.38 5.68 -21.26
N MET A 477 8.63 4.68 -20.40
CA MET A 477 7.85 4.45 -19.19
C MET A 477 7.80 5.66 -18.26
N PHE A 478 8.92 6.37 -18.08
CA PHE A 478 9.03 7.57 -17.23
C PHE A 478 9.36 8.83 -18.04
N LEU A 479 9.19 8.81 -19.36
CA LEU A 479 9.53 9.96 -20.20
C LEU A 479 8.72 11.19 -19.75
N GLY A 480 9.39 12.29 -19.43
CA GLY A 480 8.76 13.53 -18.96
C GLY A 480 8.39 13.54 -17.48
N CYS A 481 8.85 12.56 -16.67
CA CYS A 481 8.71 12.60 -15.22
C CYS A 481 9.70 13.62 -14.62
N THR A 482 9.38 14.90 -14.71
CA THR A 482 10.30 16.00 -14.39
C THR A 482 10.69 16.08 -12.91
N ALA A 483 9.89 15.56 -11.98
CA ALA A 483 10.21 15.49 -10.55
C ALA A 483 11.03 14.25 -10.13
N LEU A 484 11.25 13.28 -11.03
CA LEU A 484 11.96 12.04 -10.69
C LEU A 484 13.44 12.31 -10.43
N THR A 485 13.90 12.12 -9.19
CA THR A 485 15.30 12.43 -8.80
C THR A 485 16.25 11.24 -8.91
N THR A 486 15.72 10.01 -8.89
CA THR A 486 16.51 8.76 -8.91
C THR A 486 15.78 7.72 -9.76
N ALA A 487 16.53 7.06 -10.63
CA ALA A 487 16.02 5.96 -11.45
C ALA A 487 15.89 4.66 -10.62
N PRO A 488 14.97 3.76 -10.98
CA PRO A 488 14.89 2.43 -10.38
C PRO A 488 16.09 1.57 -10.78
N GLU A 489 16.36 0.49 -10.04
CA GLU A 489 17.32 -0.54 -10.50
C GLU A 489 16.82 -1.19 -11.79
N LEU A 490 17.74 -1.43 -12.73
CA LEU A 490 17.49 -2.16 -13.98
C LEU A 490 18.26 -3.49 -13.95
N PRO A 491 17.69 -4.58 -13.41
CA PRO A 491 18.43 -5.82 -13.17
C PRO A 491 18.68 -6.65 -14.43
N ALA A 492 18.11 -6.28 -15.57
CA ALA A 492 18.22 -7.05 -16.81
C ALA A 492 19.64 -7.06 -17.39
N GLU A 493 20.16 -8.28 -17.59
CA GLU A 493 21.45 -8.52 -18.28
C GLU A 493 21.26 -8.77 -19.78
N THR A 494 20.08 -9.26 -20.17
CA THR A 494 19.70 -9.47 -21.58
C THR A 494 18.58 -8.52 -21.97
N LEU A 495 18.87 -7.66 -22.95
CA LEU A 495 17.91 -6.68 -23.47
C LEU A 495 17.14 -7.24 -24.67
N ALA A 496 16.00 -6.61 -24.95
CA ALA A 496 15.24 -6.80 -26.18
C ALA A 496 15.15 -5.49 -26.97
N LYS A 497 14.63 -5.58 -28.20
CA LYS A 497 14.41 -4.41 -29.07
C LYS A 497 13.59 -3.34 -28.34
N SER A 498 14.11 -2.12 -28.36
CA SER A 498 13.45 -0.92 -27.81
C SER A 498 12.99 -1.01 -26.34
N CYS A 499 13.47 -1.98 -25.55
CA CYS A 499 12.93 -2.25 -24.22
C CYS A 499 13.04 -1.05 -23.24
N TYR A 500 14.11 -0.26 -23.30
CA TYR A 500 14.32 0.95 -22.48
C TYR A 500 14.36 2.24 -23.31
N ASN A 501 13.88 2.21 -24.55
CA ASN A 501 13.91 3.38 -25.42
C ASN A 501 13.15 4.56 -24.78
N GLY A 502 13.80 5.71 -24.67
CA GLY A 502 13.21 6.92 -24.11
C GLY A 502 12.81 6.83 -22.64
N MET A 503 13.22 5.79 -21.90
CA MET A 503 12.65 5.47 -20.58
C MET A 503 12.68 6.64 -19.59
N PHE A 504 13.76 7.43 -19.57
CA PHE A 504 13.93 8.61 -18.70
C PHE A 504 14.12 9.91 -19.49
N GLY A 505 13.76 9.94 -20.77
CA GLY A 505 13.84 11.17 -21.57
C GLY A 505 13.05 12.29 -20.90
N PHE A 506 13.56 13.52 -20.90
CA PHE A 506 13.01 14.71 -20.27
C PHE A 506 12.82 14.61 -18.73
N CYS A 507 13.46 13.65 -18.05
CA CYS A 507 13.53 13.63 -16.58
C CYS A 507 14.54 14.68 -16.08
N THR A 508 14.13 15.95 -16.07
CA THR A 508 15.02 17.10 -15.82
C THR A 508 15.63 17.14 -14.42
N SER A 509 15.00 16.52 -13.41
CA SER A 509 15.53 16.46 -12.04
C SER A 509 16.36 15.21 -11.73
N LEU A 510 16.55 14.31 -12.71
CA LEU A 510 17.28 13.07 -12.51
C LEU A 510 18.78 13.35 -12.29
N THR A 511 19.28 13.06 -11.09
CA THR A 511 20.68 13.30 -10.72
C THR A 511 21.53 12.03 -10.72
N LYS A 512 20.89 10.86 -10.61
CA LYS A 512 21.54 9.55 -10.56
C LYS A 512 20.93 8.63 -11.61
N SER A 513 21.76 8.20 -12.57
CA SER A 513 21.42 7.16 -13.54
C SER A 513 21.42 5.77 -12.88
N PRO A 514 20.65 4.80 -13.43
CA PRO A 514 20.73 3.40 -13.01
C PRO A 514 22.02 2.73 -13.48
N GLU A 515 22.40 1.61 -12.87
CA GLU A 515 23.42 0.71 -13.45
C GLU A 515 22.86 0.04 -14.71
N LEU A 516 23.66 -0.03 -15.77
CA LEU A 516 23.31 -0.72 -17.02
C LEU A 516 24.17 -2.00 -17.14
N LYS A 517 23.54 -3.16 -16.97
CA LYS A 517 24.25 -4.46 -16.84
C LYS A 517 24.54 -5.14 -18.19
N ALA A 518 23.82 -4.79 -19.24
CA ALA A 518 23.89 -5.51 -20.52
C ALA A 518 25.25 -5.37 -21.25
N GLU A 519 25.83 -6.51 -21.63
CA GLU A 519 27.08 -6.61 -22.42
C GLU A 519 26.82 -6.68 -23.95
N LYS A 520 25.58 -6.94 -24.34
CA LYS A 520 25.13 -6.94 -25.73
C LYS A 520 23.88 -6.07 -25.87
N LEU A 521 23.92 -5.14 -26.81
CA LEU A 521 22.77 -4.28 -27.09
C LEU A 521 21.92 -4.82 -28.24
N TYR A 522 20.66 -4.40 -28.25
CA TYR A 522 19.68 -4.67 -29.29
C TYR A 522 19.16 -3.36 -29.89
N ASP A 523 18.45 -3.48 -31.01
CA ASP A 523 18.02 -2.32 -31.78
C ASP A 523 17.22 -1.35 -30.91
N TYR A 524 17.64 -0.08 -30.92
CA TYR A 524 17.01 1.01 -30.18
C TYR A 524 16.90 0.84 -28.65
N CYS A 525 17.55 -0.17 -28.04
CA CYS A 525 17.29 -0.53 -26.63
C CYS A 525 17.55 0.60 -25.62
N TYR A 526 18.57 1.43 -25.81
CA TYR A 526 18.88 2.62 -24.99
C TYR A 526 18.72 3.94 -25.73
N SER A 527 18.09 3.91 -26.91
CA SER A 527 17.89 5.13 -27.71
C SER A 527 17.01 6.12 -26.95
N TYR A 528 17.39 7.40 -26.95
CA TYR A 528 16.74 8.50 -26.19
C TYR A 528 16.64 8.30 -24.67
N MET A 529 17.31 7.30 -24.07
CA MET A 529 17.05 6.88 -22.69
C MET A 529 17.16 8.02 -21.65
N PHE A 530 18.12 8.92 -21.80
CA PHE A 530 18.34 10.09 -20.94
C PHE A 530 18.28 11.41 -21.73
N GLU A 531 17.57 11.45 -22.85
CA GLU A 531 17.40 12.67 -23.64
C GLU A 531 16.94 13.83 -22.72
N PHE A 532 17.57 15.00 -22.78
CA PHE A 532 17.25 16.17 -21.96
C PHE A 532 17.21 15.94 -20.43
N CYS A 533 17.96 14.96 -19.90
CA CYS A 533 18.22 14.85 -18.46
C CYS A 533 19.20 15.95 -18.00
N THR A 534 18.73 17.18 -17.91
CA THR A 534 19.55 18.38 -17.71
C THR A 534 20.23 18.47 -16.34
N SER A 535 19.84 17.66 -15.35
CA SER A 535 20.52 17.57 -14.03
C SER A 535 21.51 16.40 -13.92
N LEU A 536 21.61 15.54 -14.94
CA LEU A 536 22.47 14.36 -14.89
C LEU A 536 23.94 14.77 -15.09
N THR A 537 24.75 14.64 -14.03
CA THR A 537 26.16 15.07 -14.05
C THR A 537 27.14 13.98 -14.51
N LYS A 538 26.77 12.71 -14.32
CA LYS A 538 27.57 11.53 -14.68
C LYS A 538 26.70 10.54 -15.43
N ALA A 539 27.24 10.00 -16.52
CA ALA A 539 26.59 8.93 -17.26
C ALA A 539 26.78 7.58 -16.55
N PRO A 540 25.86 6.62 -16.74
CA PRO A 540 26.07 5.24 -16.33
C PRO A 540 27.17 4.59 -17.17
N GLU A 541 27.86 3.60 -16.63
CA GLU A 541 28.79 2.77 -17.41
C GLU A 541 28.05 2.03 -18.53
N LEU A 542 28.65 1.99 -19.73
CA LEU A 542 28.19 1.14 -20.83
C LEU A 542 29.14 -0.06 -20.97
N LYS A 543 28.67 -1.24 -20.53
CA LYS A 543 29.46 -2.47 -20.58
C LYS A 543 29.55 -3.08 -22.00
N ALA A 544 28.62 -2.72 -22.87
CA ALA A 544 28.48 -3.40 -24.15
C ALA A 544 29.62 -3.16 -25.13
N GLU A 545 30.16 -4.26 -25.66
CA GLU A 545 31.20 -4.27 -26.71
C GLU A 545 30.61 -4.56 -28.09
N THR A 546 29.40 -5.15 -28.14
CA THR A 546 28.66 -5.42 -29.37
C THR A 546 27.44 -4.51 -29.46
N LEU A 547 27.37 -3.74 -30.55
CA LEU A 547 26.32 -2.77 -30.82
C LEU A 547 25.43 -3.23 -31.98
N THR A 548 24.18 -2.76 -31.99
CA THR A 548 23.27 -2.91 -33.13
C THR A 548 22.68 -1.57 -33.54
N SER A 549 21.81 -1.58 -34.55
CA SER A 549 21.30 -0.35 -35.17
C SER A 549 20.59 0.56 -34.17
N ASN A 550 21.01 1.82 -34.12
CA ASN A 550 20.45 2.87 -33.27
C ASN A 550 20.46 2.58 -31.75
N CYS A 551 21.17 1.56 -31.27
CA CYS A 551 21.06 1.08 -29.88
C CYS A 551 21.25 2.16 -28.80
N CYS A 552 22.17 3.12 -29.00
CA CYS A 552 22.43 4.25 -28.09
C CYS A 552 22.20 5.62 -28.74
N SER A 553 21.44 5.69 -29.84
CA SER A 553 21.18 6.95 -30.54
C SER A 553 20.44 7.95 -29.63
N TYR A 554 20.87 9.21 -29.63
CA TYR A 554 20.31 10.29 -28.78
C TYR A 554 20.33 10.03 -27.26
N MET A 555 21.07 9.01 -26.77
CA MET A 555 20.97 8.56 -25.38
C MET A 555 21.17 9.66 -24.33
N PHE A 556 22.07 10.62 -24.58
CA PHE A 556 22.34 11.77 -23.70
C PHE A 556 22.14 13.10 -24.43
N TYR A 557 21.35 13.13 -25.50
CA TYR A 557 21.07 14.34 -26.26
C TYR A 557 20.54 15.44 -25.33
N GLY A 558 21.16 16.62 -25.32
CA GLY A 558 20.72 17.75 -24.49
C GLY A 558 20.98 17.61 -22.98
N CYS A 559 21.80 16.64 -22.53
CA CYS A 559 22.22 16.54 -21.12
C CYS A 559 23.23 17.63 -20.75
N THR A 560 22.77 18.86 -20.53
CA THR A 560 23.62 20.04 -20.36
C THR A 560 24.51 20.01 -19.11
N ALA A 561 24.14 19.28 -18.05
CA ALA A 561 24.97 19.11 -16.85
C ALA A 561 26.02 18.00 -16.95
N LEU A 562 25.99 17.15 -17.98
CA LEU A 562 26.85 15.97 -18.08
C LEU A 562 28.30 16.39 -18.30
N THR A 563 29.20 16.07 -17.36
CA THR A 563 30.62 16.45 -17.46
C THR A 563 31.50 15.35 -18.04
N THR A 564 31.11 14.09 -17.88
CA THR A 564 31.89 12.92 -18.27
C THR A 564 31.00 11.92 -18.99
N ALA A 565 31.35 11.62 -20.25
CA ALA A 565 30.72 10.55 -21.03
C ALA A 565 31.14 9.17 -20.50
N PRO A 566 30.34 8.11 -20.74
CA PRO A 566 30.79 6.75 -20.50
C PRO A 566 31.91 6.37 -21.46
N GLU A 567 32.73 5.40 -21.08
CA GLU A 567 33.67 4.77 -22.03
C GLU A 567 32.88 3.98 -23.09
N LEU A 568 33.12 4.28 -24.37
CA LEU A 568 32.51 3.58 -25.50
C LEU A 568 33.45 2.47 -25.96
N LYS A 569 33.23 1.25 -25.44
CA LYS A 569 34.16 0.11 -25.54
C LYS A 569 34.14 -0.61 -26.91
N ALA A 570 33.03 -0.53 -27.65
CA ALA A 570 32.86 -1.25 -28.90
C ALA A 570 33.93 -0.90 -29.95
N THR A 571 34.55 -1.91 -30.56
CA THR A 571 35.61 -1.75 -31.58
C THR A 571 35.05 -1.55 -32.98
N THR A 572 33.82 -2.02 -33.22
CA THR A 572 33.08 -1.92 -34.48
C THR A 572 31.72 -1.28 -34.25
N LEU A 573 31.43 -0.22 -34.99
CA LEU A 573 30.16 0.49 -34.88
C LEU A 573 29.07 -0.11 -35.78
N ALA A 574 27.83 0.03 -35.35
CA ALA A 574 26.64 -0.32 -36.12
C ALA A 574 25.95 0.93 -36.69
N GLU A 575 24.99 0.74 -37.59
CA GLU A 575 24.24 1.84 -38.20
C GLU A 575 23.66 2.77 -37.11
N LYS A 576 23.99 4.06 -37.19
CA LYS A 576 23.48 5.11 -36.29
C LYS A 576 23.63 4.84 -34.79
N CYS A 577 24.47 3.90 -34.35
CA CYS A 577 24.50 3.44 -32.96
C CYS A 577 24.80 4.56 -31.95
N TYR A 578 25.63 5.55 -32.33
CA TYR A 578 25.96 6.73 -31.52
C TYR A 578 25.50 8.05 -32.14
N SER A 579 24.58 7.98 -33.12
CA SER A 579 24.00 9.16 -33.75
C SER A 579 23.41 10.10 -32.68
N TYR A 580 23.80 11.37 -32.70
CA TYR A 580 23.39 12.42 -31.75
C TYR A 580 23.62 12.15 -30.25
N MET A 581 24.39 11.13 -29.87
CA MET A 581 24.46 10.62 -28.50
C MET A 581 24.75 11.68 -27.43
N PHE A 582 25.66 12.63 -27.69
CA PHE A 582 26.04 13.71 -26.75
C PHE A 582 25.79 15.11 -27.32
N ASN A 583 24.99 15.22 -28.38
CA ASN A 583 24.71 16.51 -28.99
C ASN A 583 24.05 17.43 -27.97
N GLY A 584 24.57 18.65 -27.81
CA GLY A 584 24.04 19.61 -26.84
C GLY A 584 24.47 19.41 -25.37
N CYS A 585 25.35 18.45 -25.05
CA CYS A 585 25.93 18.29 -23.71
C CYS A 585 26.93 19.41 -23.40
N THR A 586 26.47 20.61 -23.04
CA THR A 586 27.32 21.82 -23.00
C THR A 586 28.52 21.74 -22.07
N LYS A 587 28.41 21.04 -20.93
CA LYS A 587 29.48 20.90 -19.94
C LYS A 587 30.40 19.69 -20.12
N LEU A 588 30.25 18.94 -21.20
CA LEU A 588 31.02 17.72 -21.45
C LEU A 588 32.52 18.00 -21.59
N LYS A 589 33.34 17.38 -20.74
CA LYS A 589 34.80 17.61 -20.68
C LYS A 589 35.62 16.46 -21.26
N SER A 590 35.13 15.23 -21.17
CA SER A 590 35.90 14.05 -21.55
C SER A 590 35.06 13.01 -22.26
N VAL A 591 35.59 12.46 -23.35
CA VAL A 591 35.00 11.37 -24.13
C VAL A 591 36.07 10.33 -24.42
N THR A 592 35.73 9.05 -24.24
CA THR A 592 36.59 7.92 -24.62
C THR A 592 35.87 7.07 -25.65
N MET A 593 36.47 6.91 -26.83
CA MET A 593 35.89 6.22 -27.98
C MET A 593 36.88 5.24 -28.61
N LEU A 594 36.63 3.93 -28.47
CA LEU A 594 37.62 2.90 -28.83
C LEU A 594 37.41 2.23 -30.20
N ALA A 595 36.37 2.59 -30.95
CA ALA A 595 36.14 1.98 -32.27
C ALA A 595 37.25 2.30 -33.26
N THR A 596 37.66 1.26 -33.97
CA THR A 596 38.57 1.32 -35.11
C THR A 596 37.83 1.15 -36.43
N ASP A 597 36.65 0.53 -36.41
CA ASP A 597 35.75 0.45 -37.56
C ASP A 597 34.51 1.33 -37.35
N VAL A 598 34.49 2.43 -38.10
CA VAL A 598 33.41 3.45 -38.11
C VAL A 598 32.77 3.56 -39.51
N SER A 599 32.88 2.50 -40.32
CA SER A 599 32.36 2.48 -41.70
C SER A 599 30.83 2.40 -41.79
N ALA A 600 30.17 1.98 -40.70
CA ALA A 600 28.72 1.82 -40.66
C ALA A 600 27.97 3.14 -40.90
N ASN A 601 26.85 3.03 -41.64
CA ASN A 601 26.04 4.17 -42.05
C ASN A 601 25.69 5.08 -40.88
N GLN A 602 26.09 6.36 -40.97
CA GLN A 602 25.74 7.41 -40.01
C GLN A 602 26.02 7.06 -38.53
N CYS A 603 26.95 6.14 -38.25
CA CYS A 603 27.21 5.65 -36.88
C CYS A 603 27.59 6.75 -35.88
N LEU A 604 28.26 7.81 -36.35
CA LEU A 604 28.69 8.99 -35.57
C LEU A 604 28.01 10.29 -36.04
N TYR A 605 26.86 10.21 -36.70
CA TYR A 605 26.18 11.40 -37.21
C TYR A 605 25.83 12.37 -36.08
N ASN A 606 26.41 13.57 -36.09
CA ASN A 606 26.22 14.62 -35.08
C ASN A 606 26.41 14.17 -33.62
N TRP A 607 27.19 13.12 -33.36
CA TRP A 607 27.31 12.49 -32.03
C TRP A 607 27.87 13.43 -30.94
N LEU A 608 28.80 14.31 -31.29
CA LEU A 608 29.30 15.43 -30.46
C LEU A 608 28.84 16.79 -30.98
N GLY A 609 27.77 16.83 -31.78
CA GLY A 609 27.32 18.05 -32.45
C GLY A 609 26.65 19.07 -31.52
N GLY A 610 26.10 20.12 -32.14
CA GLY A 610 25.44 21.21 -31.43
C GLY A 610 26.43 21.95 -30.52
N SER A 611 26.08 22.08 -29.25
CA SER A 611 26.87 22.80 -28.25
C SER A 611 27.68 21.88 -27.34
N ALA A 612 27.93 20.61 -27.72
CA ALA A 612 28.61 19.64 -26.86
C ALA A 612 30.01 20.11 -26.43
N GLY A 613 30.22 20.23 -25.12
CA GLY A 613 31.47 20.67 -24.51
C GLY A 613 31.80 22.14 -24.72
N THR A 614 30.90 23.00 -25.21
CA THR A 614 31.16 24.44 -25.42
C THR A 614 31.41 25.22 -24.12
N GLU A 615 30.85 24.78 -22.99
CA GLU A 615 31.05 25.39 -21.67
C GLU A 615 32.21 24.77 -20.87
N ALA A 616 32.88 23.74 -21.40
CA ALA A 616 34.05 23.16 -20.75
C ALA A 616 35.24 24.13 -20.80
N SER A 617 36.09 24.15 -19.77
CA SER A 617 37.35 24.91 -19.79
C SER A 617 38.40 24.26 -20.69
N SER A 618 38.38 22.94 -20.78
CA SER A 618 39.24 22.10 -21.60
C SER A 618 38.48 20.84 -22.00
N ARG A 619 38.90 20.18 -23.09
CA ARG A 619 38.31 18.92 -23.56
C ARG A 619 39.39 17.86 -23.72
N THR A 620 39.05 16.62 -23.40
CA THR A 620 39.91 15.45 -23.61
C THR A 620 39.17 14.41 -24.44
N LEU A 621 39.75 14.03 -25.57
CA LEU A 621 39.27 12.95 -26.42
C LEU A 621 40.28 11.80 -26.35
N THR A 622 39.88 10.69 -25.76
CA THR A 622 40.67 9.46 -25.74
C THR A 622 40.20 8.53 -26.85
N VAL A 623 41.12 8.08 -27.71
CA VAL A 623 40.86 7.15 -28.81
C VAL A 623 41.81 5.95 -28.75
N ALA A 624 41.47 4.87 -29.45
CA ALA A 624 42.28 3.65 -29.43
C ALA A 624 43.73 3.89 -29.90
N ASN A 625 43.90 4.58 -31.03
CA ASN A 625 45.18 4.87 -31.68
C ASN A 625 45.02 6.00 -32.71
N GLN A 626 46.12 6.40 -33.36
CA GLN A 626 46.13 7.44 -34.39
C GLN A 626 45.18 7.15 -35.57
N ALA A 627 45.09 5.89 -36.01
CA ALA A 627 44.24 5.51 -37.14
C ALA A 627 42.74 5.69 -36.80
N ALA A 628 42.34 5.31 -35.57
CA ALA A 628 41.00 5.55 -35.07
C ALA A 628 40.65 7.05 -35.02
N TYR A 629 41.57 7.90 -34.55
CA TYR A 629 41.36 9.35 -34.58
C TYR A 629 41.17 9.89 -35.99
N ASN A 630 42.03 9.49 -36.94
CA ASN A 630 41.92 9.92 -38.33
C ASN A 630 40.59 9.48 -38.96
N ALA A 631 40.09 8.30 -38.60
CA ALA A 631 38.81 7.77 -39.09
C ALA A 631 37.61 8.60 -38.60
N ILE A 632 37.66 9.14 -37.38
CA ILE A 632 36.54 9.92 -36.80
C ILE A 632 36.68 11.44 -36.95
N LYS A 633 37.85 11.96 -37.34
CA LYS A 633 38.15 13.40 -37.34
C LYS A 633 37.09 14.26 -38.05
N ASN A 634 36.56 13.76 -39.18
CA ASN A 634 35.54 14.47 -39.96
C ASN A 634 34.14 14.46 -39.32
N ASN A 635 33.93 13.62 -38.30
CA ASN A 635 32.72 13.57 -37.49
C ASN A 635 32.83 14.40 -36.20
N LEU A 636 34.00 15.02 -35.94
CA LEU A 636 34.24 15.86 -34.77
C LEU A 636 33.97 17.34 -35.10
N PRO A 637 33.21 18.05 -34.25
CA PRO A 637 33.19 19.51 -34.27
C PRO A 637 34.59 20.08 -34.03
N ASP A 638 34.82 21.31 -34.49
CA ASP A 638 36.14 21.95 -34.45
C ASP A 638 36.80 21.94 -33.06
N ILE A 639 36.03 22.20 -32.00
CA ILE A 639 36.50 22.21 -30.60
C ILE A 639 36.92 20.84 -30.06
N TRP A 640 36.49 19.75 -30.71
CA TRP A 640 36.82 18.36 -30.36
C TRP A 640 37.94 17.76 -31.22
N GLN A 641 38.42 18.48 -32.24
CA GLN A 641 39.62 18.10 -32.99
C GLN A 641 40.89 18.47 -32.23
N SER A 642 42.04 17.93 -32.62
CA SER A 642 43.35 18.31 -32.10
C SER A 642 43.78 19.71 -32.59
N GLY A 643 44.44 20.47 -31.73
CA GLY A 643 45.00 21.80 -32.03
C GLY A 643 44.98 22.75 -30.84
N GLU A 644 45.62 23.92 -31.00
CA GLU A 644 45.65 24.95 -29.98
C GLU A 644 44.24 25.45 -29.63
N GLY A 645 43.89 25.46 -28.34
CA GLY A 645 42.56 25.86 -27.86
C GLY A 645 41.44 24.82 -28.09
N LYS A 646 41.77 23.64 -28.63
CA LYS A 646 40.81 22.56 -28.92
C LYS A 646 40.94 21.39 -27.93
N ALA A 647 40.58 20.17 -28.32
CA ALA A 647 40.67 19.01 -27.45
C ALA A 647 42.10 18.45 -27.40
N THR A 648 42.53 18.03 -26.21
CA THR A 648 43.71 17.17 -26.04
C THR A 648 43.35 15.75 -26.48
N VAL A 649 44.09 15.20 -27.44
CA VAL A 649 43.86 13.86 -27.96
C VAL A 649 44.85 12.87 -27.35
N ILE A 650 44.33 11.82 -26.72
CA ILE A 650 45.12 10.78 -26.05
C ILE A 650 44.92 9.46 -26.78
N TYR A 651 46.01 8.78 -27.12
CA TYR A 651 45.96 7.42 -27.67
C TYR A 651 46.15 6.39 -26.55
N LYS A 652 45.21 5.44 -26.45
CA LYS A 652 45.22 4.39 -25.41
C LYS A 652 46.40 3.43 -25.57
N ASP A 653 46.99 3.33 -26.77
CA ASP A 653 48.21 2.59 -27.06
C ASP A 653 49.52 3.23 -26.54
N GLY A 654 49.43 4.41 -25.90
CA GLY A 654 50.53 5.00 -25.12
C GLY A 654 51.18 6.25 -25.70
N ASN A 655 50.67 6.80 -26.81
CA ASN A 655 51.16 8.05 -27.40
C ASN A 655 50.20 9.23 -27.10
N THR A 656 50.72 10.43 -26.84
CA THR A 656 49.92 11.68 -26.70
C THR A 656 50.26 12.65 -27.83
N GLN A 657 49.26 13.35 -28.37
CA GLN A 657 49.44 14.36 -29.43
C GLN A 657 48.99 15.75 -29.00
#